data_AF-A0A6C0IJ12-F1
#
_entry.id   AF-A0A6C0IJ12-F1
#
_cell.length_a   1.000
_cell.length_b   1.000
_cell.length_c   1.000
_cell.angle_alpha   90.00
_cell.angle_beta   90.00
_cell.angle_gamma   90.00
#
_symmetry.space_group_name_H-M   'P 1'
#
loop_
_entity.id
_entity.type
_entity.pdbx_description
1 polymer ?
#
loop_
_entity_poly.entity_id
_entity_poly.type
_entity_poly.pdbx_seq_one_letter_code
_entity_poly.pdbx_strand_id
1 'polypeptide(L)'
;MKVTIFGSCRQQPLLAHYTGTSIQEALTYPHYTKEIIQAIEFCKGMPISSLTTQHCFRTGILENRPITNQAELQREYEESDVIVVEIASRISYEWNHLFMHHIASEEQYGFYDRKAIVQRDLTDEEIEADLWRIKQLVHSGPKTKKLLVVSHIYTKEQGKRYDLIKLVERLCLKYDIAYLSPSEYLVHETGVYQEESVLAHYTDKGKYLIGLVYKEHIENLFKTKTVVFVVKQQYYNYTQTPTSCFWGIGDMIRAMYGMYKKSKQFSFHLIIDISQHPISNFLLHSTHNYTTQMISILDTIPLIPNDTIDMHLDTMFTTSDVVYMGAHCGLDAYDVCEYDAIIKQMIKRHFIPNSEFNSYFNQLTNNIPLSFMTIMHYRLGDSELVTNIIKPALLDKYYDHLFKYNVENSILLSDSYAFKSLALLRNCSALIFHHEIGHIGYDTSLTKIKNSLFEFFISSKVKNIKTYSVYEWASGFVYSIHKLFDIPIDVVTCLDNYISKPNMIIISQPWGGLGDNLQFSTLPQLYSEKGYDVYISSDNAYRNSQIADITWKLNPYIKGVTDLPPNAGSCNGVYWINNEYIKSIEHAHGFREGLNKYPVIYYTPKKIDALANTVIYDMNATSNDYSDFFILSSFIKIFNQYPGCEKKKIIPTSLPNVRATPSFFTESIHVHNLFEYCDIIYSCKALICLHSGTAVLASAVKRDNLTPDIHSIHNQEKRDPEGFLFDNVTYYFL
;
A
#
# COMPACT_ATOMS: atom_id res chain seq x y z
N MET A 1 -4.86 37.41 -2.85
CA MET A 1 -5.11 36.38 -1.83
C MET A 1 -5.33 37.07 -0.50
N LYS A 2 -6.42 36.75 0.20
CA LYS A 2 -6.78 37.30 1.52
C LYS A 2 -6.41 36.29 2.61
N VAL A 3 -5.70 36.74 3.65
CA VAL A 3 -5.13 35.89 4.71
C VAL A 3 -5.69 36.31 6.07
N THR A 4 -6.15 35.34 6.85
CA THR A 4 -6.45 35.52 8.28
C THR A 4 -5.37 34.87 9.12
N ILE A 5 -4.93 35.57 10.17
CA ILE A 5 -3.90 35.11 11.09
C ILE A 5 -4.54 34.93 12.48
N PHE A 6 -4.48 33.71 13.01
CA PHE A 6 -4.74 33.38 14.41
C PHE A 6 -3.40 33.03 15.08
N GLY A 7 -2.64 34.06 15.45
CA GLY A 7 -1.33 33.92 16.08
C GLY A 7 -0.80 35.23 16.63
N SER A 8 0.49 35.29 16.93
CA SER A 8 1.15 36.49 17.47
C SER A 8 1.59 37.49 16.40
N CYS A 9 2.17 38.61 16.82
CA CYS A 9 2.74 39.60 15.92
C CYS A 9 3.89 39.06 15.03
N ARG A 10 4.42 37.86 15.33
CA ARG A 10 5.48 37.21 14.55
C ARG A 10 5.03 36.75 13.17
N GLN A 11 3.72 36.66 12.93
CA GLN A 11 3.15 36.34 11.63
C GLN A 11 2.82 37.60 10.81
N GLN A 12 2.91 38.81 11.38
CA GLN A 12 2.68 40.07 10.65
C GLN A 12 3.55 40.26 9.38
N PRO A 13 4.76 39.71 9.25
CA PRO A 13 5.49 39.74 7.97
C PRO A 13 4.71 39.21 6.76
N LEU A 14 3.70 38.35 6.96
CA LEU A 14 2.77 37.92 5.91
C LEU A 14 2.06 39.09 5.22
N LEU A 15 1.75 40.15 5.98
CA LEU A 15 0.99 41.31 5.51
C LEU A 15 1.78 42.19 4.54
N ALA A 16 3.09 41.98 4.41
CA ALA A 16 3.90 42.60 3.37
C ALA A 16 3.65 42.00 1.97
N HIS A 17 3.05 40.80 1.91
CA HIS A 17 2.86 40.03 0.67
C HIS A 17 1.38 39.79 0.33
N TYR A 18 0.49 39.86 1.33
CA TYR A 18 -0.92 39.52 1.16
C TYR A 18 -1.83 40.56 1.83
N THR A 19 -3.09 40.59 1.40
CA THR A 19 -4.12 41.38 2.07
C THR A 19 -4.56 40.65 3.34
N GLY A 20 -4.22 41.21 4.51
CA GLY A 20 -4.68 40.70 5.80
C GLY A 20 -6.14 41.04 6.10
N THR A 21 -6.81 40.19 6.86
CA THR A 21 -8.05 40.56 7.58
C THR A 21 -7.72 41.33 8.85
N SER A 22 -8.68 42.12 9.35
CA SER A 22 -8.58 42.79 10.65
C SER A 22 -8.73 41.85 11.86
N ILE A 23 -9.09 40.57 11.65
CA ILE A 23 -9.41 39.62 12.73
C ILE A 23 -8.32 39.54 13.81
N GLN A 24 -7.04 39.54 13.44
CA GLN A 24 -5.97 39.45 14.42
C GLN A 24 -5.98 40.66 15.38
N GLU A 25 -6.04 41.88 14.82
CA GLU A 25 -6.07 43.13 15.61
C GLU A 25 -7.41 43.33 16.33
N ALA A 26 -8.52 43.00 15.68
CA ALA A 26 -9.86 43.30 16.17
C ALA A 26 -10.41 42.25 17.14
N LEU A 27 -9.86 41.03 17.14
CA LEU A 27 -10.33 39.93 18.00
C LEU A 27 -9.25 39.51 19.00
N THR A 28 -8.28 38.69 18.58
CA THR A 28 -7.31 38.10 19.50
C THR A 28 -6.01 37.65 18.81
N TYR A 29 -4.96 37.51 19.63
CA TYR A 29 -3.64 37.00 19.25
C TYR A 29 -3.42 35.66 19.97
N PRO A 30 -4.12 34.59 19.57
CA PRO A 30 -4.18 33.40 20.38
C PRO A 30 -2.84 32.67 20.41
N HIS A 31 -2.54 32.00 21.53
CA HIS A 31 -1.26 31.28 21.71
C HIS A 31 -1.41 29.76 21.83
N TYR A 32 -2.63 29.25 22.02
CA TYR A 32 -2.90 27.84 22.26
C TYR A 32 -4.18 27.41 21.55
N THR A 33 -4.29 26.11 21.28
CA THR A 33 -5.26 25.54 20.33
C THR A 33 -6.72 25.79 20.71
N LYS A 34 -7.06 25.74 22.01
CA LYS A 34 -8.43 25.96 22.48
C LYS A 34 -8.93 27.39 22.24
N GLU A 35 -8.08 28.40 22.46
CA GLU A 35 -8.42 29.80 22.13
C GLU A 35 -8.59 30.00 20.63
N ILE A 36 -7.74 29.36 19.82
CA ILE A 36 -7.83 29.40 18.35
C ILE A 36 -9.18 28.85 17.88
N ILE A 37 -9.60 27.69 18.41
CA ILE A 37 -10.90 27.10 18.08
C ILE A 37 -12.04 28.06 18.42
N GLN A 38 -12.03 28.63 19.63
CA GLN A 38 -13.07 29.58 20.06
C GLN A 38 -13.09 30.83 19.18
N ALA A 39 -11.93 31.36 18.78
CA ALA A 39 -11.84 32.51 17.90
C ALA A 39 -12.39 32.20 16.50
N ILE A 40 -12.07 31.03 15.94
CA ILE A 40 -12.61 30.58 14.65
C ILE A 40 -14.13 30.39 14.75
N GLU A 41 -14.64 29.75 15.81
CA GLU A 41 -16.07 29.54 16.00
C GLU A 41 -16.83 30.88 16.14
N PHE A 42 -16.27 31.85 16.87
CA PHE A 42 -16.81 33.21 16.94
C PHE A 42 -16.85 33.88 15.57
N CYS A 43 -15.78 33.78 14.78
CA CYS A 43 -15.74 34.25 13.38
C CYS A 43 -16.72 33.49 12.47
N LYS A 44 -17.17 32.29 12.82
CA LYS A 44 -18.20 31.55 12.07
C LYS A 44 -19.64 31.87 12.54
N GLY A 45 -19.79 32.88 13.39
CA GLY A 45 -21.08 33.32 13.90
C GLY A 45 -21.56 32.59 15.16
N MET A 46 -20.70 31.80 15.83
CA MET A 46 -21.07 31.21 17.11
C MET A 46 -21.25 32.32 18.16
N PRO A 47 -22.40 32.40 18.85
CA PRO A 47 -22.67 33.50 19.77
C PRO A 47 -21.85 33.36 21.05
N ILE A 48 -21.13 34.43 21.40
CA ILE A 48 -20.53 34.66 22.71
C ILE A 48 -21.11 35.98 23.22
N SER A 49 -21.64 36.03 24.44
CA SER A 49 -22.26 37.25 24.98
C SER A 49 -21.30 38.44 24.94
N SER A 50 -21.81 39.63 24.61
CA SER A 50 -20.98 40.83 24.45
C SER A 50 -20.11 41.10 25.69
N LEU A 51 -20.69 40.98 26.90
CA LEU A 51 -19.94 41.15 28.16
C LEU A 51 -18.79 40.14 28.30
N THR A 52 -18.94 38.94 27.75
CA THR A 52 -17.93 37.89 27.81
C THR A 52 -16.80 38.14 26.82
N THR A 53 -17.11 38.64 25.62
CA THR A 53 -16.07 39.00 24.64
C THR A 53 -15.12 40.09 25.13
N GLN A 54 -15.58 40.97 26.03
CA GLN A 54 -14.75 41.98 26.72
C GLN A 54 -13.67 41.33 27.60
N HIS A 55 -13.86 40.09 28.03
CA HIS A 55 -12.98 39.43 29.00
C HIS A 55 -12.24 38.21 28.43
N CYS A 56 -12.75 37.61 27.35
CA CYS A 56 -12.13 36.41 26.76
C CYS A 56 -11.06 36.75 25.71
N PHE A 57 -11.33 37.67 24.79
CA PHE A 57 -10.44 37.96 23.67
C PHE A 57 -9.49 39.11 23.97
N ARG A 58 -8.26 39.04 23.45
CA ARG A 58 -7.20 40.02 23.74
C ARG A 58 -7.67 41.47 23.55
N THR A 59 -8.30 41.77 22.42
CA THR A 59 -8.70 43.15 22.09
C THR A 59 -9.78 43.65 23.05
N GLY A 60 -10.75 42.80 23.40
CA GLY A 60 -11.77 43.14 24.38
C GLY A 60 -11.18 43.46 25.76
N ILE A 61 -10.17 42.69 26.19
CA ILE A 61 -9.48 42.88 27.46
C ILE A 61 -8.67 44.20 27.45
N LEU A 62 -7.89 44.44 26.39
CA LEU A 62 -7.03 45.63 26.27
C LEU A 62 -7.83 46.93 26.22
N GLU A 63 -8.94 46.91 25.49
CA GLU A 63 -9.78 48.09 25.29
C GLU A 63 -10.86 48.21 26.38
N ASN A 64 -10.96 47.23 27.27
CA ASN A 64 -12.00 47.09 28.29
C ASN A 64 -13.41 47.34 27.72
N ARG A 65 -13.68 46.79 26.53
CA ARG A 65 -14.97 46.91 25.85
C ARG A 65 -15.35 45.61 25.12
N PRO A 66 -16.65 45.31 24.95
CA PRO A 66 -17.11 44.18 24.14
C PRO A 66 -16.65 44.25 22.68
N ILE A 67 -16.48 43.08 22.05
CA ILE A 67 -16.30 42.96 20.61
C ILE A 67 -17.67 43.09 19.93
N THR A 68 -17.90 44.19 19.20
CA THR A 68 -19.22 44.53 18.63
C THR A 68 -19.34 44.26 17.14
N ASN A 69 -18.25 43.93 16.45
CA ASN A 69 -18.17 43.81 14.99
C ASN A 69 -18.16 42.35 14.48
N GLN A 70 -18.81 41.40 15.17
CA GLN A 70 -18.80 39.97 14.80
C GLN A 70 -19.20 39.72 13.33
N ALA A 71 -20.21 40.41 12.82
CA ALA A 71 -20.66 40.25 11.43
C ALA A 71 -19.57 40.62 10.41
N GLU A 72 -18.75 41.63 10.72
CA GLU A 72 -17.61 42.01 9.88
C GLU A 72 -16.49 40.98 9.96
N LEU A 73 -16.15 40.51 11.17
CA LEU A 73 -15.16 39.45 11.37
C LEU A 73 -15.57 38.16 10.67
N GLN A 74 -16.87 37.84 10.66
CA GLN A 74 -17.41 36.70 9.95
C GLN A 74 -17.24 36.82 8.44
N ARG A 75 -17.62 37.97 7.86
CA ARG A 75 -17.41 38.24 6.44
C ARG A 75 -15.93 38.15 6.07
N GLU A 76 -15.04 38.72 6.87
CA GLU A 76 -13.59 38.66 6.62
C GLU A 76 -13.05 37.23 6.67
N TYR A 77 -13.50 36.45 7.64
CA TYR A 77 -13.15 35.03 7.74
C TYR A 77 -13.66 34.27 6.51
N GLU A 78 -14.92 34.45 6.12
CA GLU A 78 -15.53 33.79 4.97
C GLU A 78 -14.81 34.08 3.65
N GLU A 79 -14.40 35.33 3.44
CA GLU A 79 -13.67 35.81 2.26
C GLU A 79 -12.22 35.30 2.19
N SER A 80 -11.64 34.87 3.31
CA SER A 80 -10.24 34.46 3.37
C SER A 80 -9.96 33.25 2.49
N ASP A 81 -8.79 33.29 1.84
CA ASP A 81 -8.25 32.20 1.03
C ASP A 81 -7.40 31.24 1.88
N VAL A 82 -6.69 31.81 2.88
CA VAL A 82 -5.77 31.08 3.76
C VAL A 82 -6.03 31.47 5.22
N ILE A 83 -6.05 30.47 6.09
CA ILE A 83 -6.01 30.63 7.54
C ILE A 83 -4.64 30.19 8.03
N VAL A 84 -3.93 31.10 8.70
CA VAL A 84 -2.64 30.83 9.34
C VAL A 84 -2.84 30.76 10.84
N VAL A 85 -2.39 29.67 11.47
CA VAL A 85 -2.55 29.42 12.91
C VAL A 85 -1.19 29.27 13.56
N GLU A 86 -0.88 30.05 14.60
CA GLU A 86 0.32 29.86 15.41
C GLU A 86 0.01 29.07 16.68
N ILE A 87 0.76 27.99 16.94
CA ILE A 87 0.69 27.26 18.22
C ILE A 87 1.97 27.53 19.01
N ALA A 88 1.85 28.29 20.10
CA ALA A 88 2.97 28.81 20.87
C ALA A 88 3.04 28.34 22.32
N SER A 89 1.94 27.80 22.86
CA SER A 89 1.82 27.43 24.26
C SER A 89 0.99 26.16 24.46
N ARG A 90 1.40 25.35 25.45
CA ARG A 90 0.58 24.28 26.03
C ARG A 90 -0.38 24.80 27.09
N ILE A 91 -0.09 25.96 27.68
CA ILE A 91 -0.87 26.51 28.78
C ILE A 91 -2.16 27.10 28.23
N SER A 92 -3.29 26.54 28.65
CA SER A 92 -4.63 27.07 28.42
C SER A 92 -5.12 27.86 29.63
N TYR A 93 -6.01 28.83 29.39
CA TYR A 93 -6.61 29.68 30.41
C TYR A 93 -8.13 29.55 30.30
N GLU A 94 -8.76 28.86 31.23
CA GLU A 94 -10.20 28.57 31.17
C GLU A 94 -10.96 29.35 32.25
N TRP A 95 -12.09 29.97 31.87
CA TRP A 95 -13.01 30.64 32.78
C TRP A 95 -14.45 30.46 32.27
N ASN A 96 -15.33 29.94 33.13
CA ASN A 96 -16.74 29.67 32.79
C ASN A 96 -16.94 28.89 31.47
N HIS A 97 -16.16 27.80 31.28
CA HIS A 97 -16.17 26.96 30.08
C HIS A 97 -15.74 27.65 28.78
N LEU A 98 -15.10 28.81 28.89
CA LEU A 98 -14.54 29.56 27.78
C LEU A 98 -13.03 29.70 27.94
N PHE A 99 -12.35 29.85 26.80
CA PHE A 99 -10.91 30.01 26.73
C PHE A 99 -10.55 31.49 26.61
N MET A 100 -9.71 31.93 27.54
CA MET A 100 -9.32 33.32 27.73
C MET A 100 -7.94 33.56 27.12
N HIS A 101 -7.69 34.75 26.60
CA HIS A 101 -6.33 35.15 26.26
C HIS A 101 -5.49 35.29 27.56
N HIS A 102 -4.23 34.88 27.53
CA HIS A 102 -3.37 34.79 28.73
C HIS A 102 -3.28 36.09 29.55
N ILE A 103 -3.36 37.26 28.91
CA ILE A 103 -3.28 38.55 29.59
C ILE A 103 -4.41 38.78 30.61
N ALA A 104 -5.55 38.09 30.47
CA ALA A 104 -6.62 38.17 31.47
C ALA A 104 -6.17 37.70 32.87
N SER A 105 -5.09 36.90 32.92
CA SER A 105 -4.49 36.44 34.17
C SER A 105 -3.51 37.45 34.81
N GLU A 106 -3.25 38.58 34.16
CA GLU A 106 -2.31 39.59 34.66
C GLU A 106 -3.04 40.72 35.37
N GLU A 107 -2.47 41.20 36.48
CA GLU A 107 -3.09 42.22 37.34
C GLU A 107 -3.35 43.55 36.63
N GLN A 108 -2.43 43.94 35.75
CA GLN A 108 -2.48 45.23 35.06
C GLN A 108 -3.70 45.41 34.14
N TYR A 109 -4.35 44.32 33.72
CA TYR A 109 -5.53 44.37 32.86
C TYR A 109 -6.86 44.28 33.62
N GLY A 110 -6.82 44.25 34.96
CA GLY A 110 -7.99 44.53 35.80
C GLY A 110 -9.16 43.55 35.71
N PHE A 111 -8.95 42.32 35.24
CA PHE A 111 -10.01 41.31 35.19
C PHE A 111 -10.44 40.90 36.62
N TYR A 112 -11.70 41.18 36.97
CA TYR A 112 -12.20 41.09 38.35
C TYR A 112 -12.19 39.66 38.91
N ASP A 113 -12.35 38.64 38.07
CA ASP A 113 -12.44 37.23 38.46
C ASP A 113 -11.19 36.42 38.10
N ARG A 114 -10.03 37.09 38.10
CA ARG A 114 -8.72 36.48 37.79
C ARG A 114 -8.45 35.19 38.55
N LYS A 115 -8.90 35.09 39.80
CA LYS A 115 -8.69 33.92 40.68
C LYS A 115 -9.47 32.69 40.23
N ALA A 116 -10.52 32.85 39.44
CA ALA A 116 -11.30 31.75 38.89
C ALA A 116 -10.76 31.23 37.54
N ILE A 117 -9.73 31.87 36.97
CA ILE A 117 -9.09 31.37 35.75
C ILE A 117 -8.29 30.11 36.08
N VAL A 118 -8.68 28.99 35.48
CA VAL A 118 -7.97 27.73 35.57
C VAL A 118 -6.86 27.71 34.53
N GLN A 119 -5.62 27.72 35.00
CA GLN A 119 -4.43 27.53 34.16
C GLN A 119 -4.00 26.06 34.22
N ARG A 120 -3.79 25.45 33.05
CA ARG A 120 -3.27 24.08 32.96
C ARG A 120 -2.52 23.85 31.66
N ASP A 121 -1.59 22.89 31.68
CA ASP A 121 -0.97 22.37 30.47
C ASP A 121 -1.98 21.46 29.74
N LEU A 122 -2.14 21.69 28.44
CA LEU A 122 -2.86 20.80 27.53
C LEU A 122 -2.05 19.52 27.32
N THR A 123 -2.74 18.39 27.32
CA THR A 123 -2.19 17.07 26.98
C THR A 123 -1.87 16.97 25.49
N ASP A 124 -1.04 15.99 25.12
CA ASP A 124 -0.71 15.76 23.71
C ASP A 124 -1.97 15.35 22.92
N GLU A 125 -2.84 14.54 23.55
CA GLU A 125 -4.11 14.10 23.00
C GLU A 125 -5.10 15.26 22.80
N GLU A 126 -5.13 16.24 23.70
CA GLU A 126 -5.94 17.43 23.52
C GLU A 126 -5.45 18.30 22.36
N ILE A 127 -4.14 18.50 22.23
CA ILE A 127 -3.55 19.26 21.13
C ILE A 127 -3.82 18.57 19.79
N GLU A 128 -3.71 17.24 19.76
CA GLU A 128 -4.06 16.41 18.60
C GLU A 128 -5.53 16.57 18.20
N ALA A 129 -6.45 16.39 19.14
CA ALA A 129 -7.88 16.55 18.90
C ALA A 129 -8.22 17.98 18.44
N ASP A 130 -7.55 18.98 19.00
CA ASP A 130 -7.77 20.37 18.64
C ASP A 130 -7.24 20.71 17.24
N LEU A 131 -6.06 20.22 16.86
CA LEU A 131 -5.51 20.40 15.51
C LEU A 131 -6.45 19.82 14.45
N TRP A 132 -6.99 18.64 14.72
CA TRP A 132 -8.01 18.03 13.87
C TRP A 132 -9.27 18.90 13.80
N ARG A 133 -9.76 19.42 14.94
CA ARG A 133 -10.93 20.31 14.98
C ARG A 133 -10.69 21.62 14.22
N ILE A 134 -9.51 22.23 14.33
CA ILE A 134 -9.12 23.42 13.56
C ILE A 134 -9.20 23.13 12.06
N LYS A 135 -8.64 22.00 11.60
CA LYS A 135 -8.73 21.56 10.19
C LYS A 135 -10.19 21.47 9.73
N GLN A 136 -11.06 20.84 10.53
CA GLN A 136 -12.49 20.74 10.23
C GLN A 136 -13.19 22.11 10.16
N LEU A 137 -12.89 23.02 11.08
CA LEU A 137 -13.50 24.35 11.12
C LEU A 137 -13.07 25.24 9.93
N VAL A 138 -11.82 25.12 9.51
CA VAL A 138 -11.27 25.87 8.35
C VAL A 138 -11.81 25.32 7.04
N HIS A 139 -11.92 24.00 6.90
CA HIS A 139 -12.44 23.36 5.69
C HIS A 139 -13.97 23.29 5.61
N SER A 140 -14.69 23.62 6.69
CA SER A 140 -16.15 23.72 6.67
C SER A 140 -16.58 25.10 6.17
N GLY A 141 -17.11 25.17 4.96
CA GLY A 141 -17.68 26.40 4.41
C GLY A 141 -17.91 26.32 2.90
N PRO A 142 -18.59 27.31 2.32
CA PRO A 142 -18.89 27.34 0.88
C PRO A 142 -17.64 27.55 0.02
N LYS A 143 -16.60 28.18 0.59
CA LYS A 143 -15.28 28.39 -0.03
C LYS A 143 -14.25 27.55 0.73
N THR A 144 -13.62 26.59 0.05
CA THR A 144 -12.51 25.80 0.59
C THR A 144 -11.30 26.70 0.84
N LYS A 145 -10.92 26.83 2.10
CA LYS A 145 -9.76 27.62 2.55
C LYS A 145 -8.56 26.71 2.72
N LYS A 146 -7.34 27.25 2.59
CA LYS A 146 -6.11 26.52 2.94
C LYS A 146 -5.74 26.81 4.40
N LEU A 147 -5.17 25.82 5.07
CA LEU A 147 -4.68 25.93 6.46
C LEU A 147 -3.15 25.82 6.46
N LEU A 148 -2.49 26.77 7.11
CA LEU A 148 -1.06 26.70 7.44
C LEU A 148 -0.91 26.81 8.96
N VAL A 149 -0.32 25.79 9.58
CA VAL A 149 0.07 25.82 11.00
C VAL A 149 1.52 26.27 11.09
N VAL A 150 1.78 27.21 11.99
CA VAL A 150 3.10 27.81 12.20
C VAL A 150 3.53 27.55 13.63
N SER A 151 4.75 27.09 13.82
CA SER A 151 5.33 26.95 15.14
C SER A 151 5.79 28.30 15.69
N HIS A 152 5.83 28.44 17.00
CA HIS A 152 6.52 29.57 17.60
C HIS A 152 8.05 29.47 17.41
N ILE A 153 8.76 30.59 17.63
CA ILE A 153 10.22 30.64 17.58
C ILE A 153 10.80 29.94 18.82
N TYR A 154 11.79 29.06 18.59
CA TYR A 154 12.67 28.51 19.62
C TYR A 154 14.13 28.83 19.32
N THR A 155 14.91 29.02 20.39
CA THR A 155 16.36 29.31 20.35
C THR A 155 17.20 28.19 20.98
N LYS A 156 16.54 27.13 21.51
CA LYS A 156 17.17 25.96 22.13
C LYS A 156 16.46 24.70 21.66
N GLU A 157 17.22 23.65 21.36
CA GLU A 157 16.71 22.34 20.89
C GLU A 157 16.26 21.43 22.05
N GLN A 158 15.72 22.01 23.13
CA GLN A 158 15.26 21.27 24.30
C GLN A 158 14.25 22.08 25.13
N GLY A 159 13.43 21.36 25.90
CA GLY A 159 12.47 21.91 26.86
C GLY A 159 11.07 22.08 26.29
N LYS A 160 10.11 22.42 27.16
CA LYS A 160 8.66 22.37 26.88
C LYS A 160 8.24 23.01 25.56
N ARG A 161 8.87 24.12 25.14
CA ARG A 161 8.56 24.80 23.88
C ARG A 161 9.04 23.99 22.67
N TYR A 162 10.26 23.47 22.71
CA TYR A 162 10.79 22.60 21.65
C TYR A 162 9.95 21.31 21.56
N ASP A 163 9.59 20.73 22.70
CA ASP A 163 8.75 19.52 22.76
C ASP A 163 7.37 19.76 22.14
N LEU A 164 6.74 20.91 22.40
CA LEU A 164 5.48 21.31 21.77
C LEU A 164 5.64 21.45 20.25
N ILE A 165 6.72 22.07 19.79
CA ILE A 165 6.96 22.29 18.35
C ILE A 165 7.12 20.95 17.63
N LYS A 166 7.90 20.01 18.19
CA LYS A 166 8.05 18.66 17.63
C LYS A 166 6.77 17.83 17.71
N LEU A 167 5.94 18.05 18.74
CA LEU A 167 4.59 17.48 18.77
C LEU A 167 3.74 18.01 17.61
N VAL A 168 3.63 19.33 17.45
CA VAL A 168 2.79 19.97 16.41
C VAL A 168 3.27 19.56 15.01
N GLU A 169 4.58 19.54 14.75
CA GLU A 169 5.16 19.08 13.48
C GLU A 169 4.70 17.66 13.12
N ARG A 170 4.86 16.70 14.05
CA ARG A 170 4.41 15.31 13.83
C ARG A 170 2.91 15.21 13.61
N LEU A 171 2.11 15.99 14.34
CA LEU A 171 0.65 15.96 14.23
C LEU A 171 0.17 16.58 12.92
N CYS A 172 0.80 17.67 12.46
CA CYS A 172 0.54 18.26 11.15
C CYS A 172 0.86 17.28 10.02
N LEU A 173 1.98 16.57 10.11
CA LEU A 173 2.31 15.49 9.17
C LEU A 173 1.26 14.37 9.20
N LYS A 174 0.88 13.89 10.39
CA LYS A 174 -0.13 12.85 10.58
C LYS A 174 -1.47 13.20 9.93
N TYR A 175 -1.87 14.47 10.00
CA TYR A 175 -3.16 14.93 9.50
C TYR A 175 -3.12 15.63 8.16
N ASP A 176 -2.00 15.60 7.42
CA ASP A 176 -1.85 16.33 6.16
C ASP A 176 -2.31 17.80 6.32
N ILE A 177 -1.67 18.50 7.24
CA ILE A 177 -1.82 19.94 7.49
C ILE A 177 -0.47 20.58 7.16
N ALA A 178 -0.48 21.61 6.31
CA ALA A 178 0.75 22.33 6.00
C ALA A 178 1.34 22.95 7.27
N TYR A 179 2.65 22.77 7.45
CA TYR A 179 3.37 23.19 8.64
C TYR A 179 4.61 23.99 8.26
N LEU A 180 4.94 25.00 9.08
CA LEU A 180 6.15 25.81 8.94
C LEU A 180 6.75 26.08 10.32
N SER A 181 8.04 25.81 10.50
CA SER A 181 8.80 26.23 11.68
C SER A 181 9.72 27.41 11.36
N PRO A 182 9.42 28.64 11.82
CA PRO A 182 10.25 29.80 11.48
C PRO A 182 11.71 29.66 11.92
N SER A 183 11.94 28.96 13.04
CA SER A 183 13.28 28.72 13.57
C SER A 183 14.15 27.90 12.61
N GLU A 184 13.60 26.93 11.89
CA GLU A 184 14.37 26.06 10.98
C GLU A 184 14.90 26.83 9.77
N TYR A 185 14.19 27.86 9.32
CA TYR A 185 14.61 28.70 8.18
C TYR A 185 15.56 29.84 8.58
N LEU A 186 15.55 30.24 9.85
CA LEU A 186 16.33 31.38 10.34
C LEU A 186 17.52 30.97 11.22
N VAL A 187 17.71 29.68 11.51
CA VAL A 187 18.74 29.20 12.44
C VAL A 187 20.17 29.58 12.03
N HIS A 188 20.42 29.73 10.73
CA HIS A 188 21.74 30.10 10.19
C HIS A 188 21.90 31.61 9.96
N GLU A 189 20.86 32.40 10.20
CA GLU A 189 20.87 33.84 9.94
C GLU A 189 21.23 34.65 11.18
N THR A 190 22.25 35.49 11.06
CA THR A 190 22.65 36.41 12.14
C THR A 190 21.84 37.71 12.09
N GLY A 191 21.56 38.28 13.27
CA GLY A 191 20.89 39.59 13.41
C GLY A 191 19.41 39.60 13.04
N VAL A 192 18.74 38.43 13.03
CA VAL A 192 17.31 38.31 12.70
C VAL A 192 16.37 38.41 13.91
N TYR A 193 16.92 38.32 15.12
CA TYR A 193 16.18 38.42 16.38
C TYR A 193 16.61 39.66 17.18
N GLN A 194 15.65 40.28 17.86
CA GLN A 194 15.91 41.33 18.84
C GLN A 194 16.52 40.74 20.12
N GLU A 195 17.43 41.47 20.76
CA GLU A 195 18.03 41.07 22.05
C GLU A 195 17.03 41.31 23.19
N GLU A 196 16.20 40.31 23.49
CA GLU A 196 15.22 40.35 24.58
C GLU A 196 15.36 39.12 25.49
N SER A 197 15.01 39.27 26.77
CA SER A 197 15.32 38.28 27.81
C SER A 197 14.48 36.99 27.75
N VAL A 198 13.32 36.99 27.08
CA VAL A 198 12.35 35.86 27.16
C VAL A 198 11.69 35.51 25.83
N LEU A 199 11.37 36.50 24.98
CA LEU A 199 10.59 36.30 23.76
C LEU A 199 11.25 37.01 22.58
N ALA A 200 11.98 36.28 21.74
CA ALA A 200 12.59 36.88 20.56
C ALA A 200 11.52 37.45 19.61
N HIS A 201 11.60 38.74 19.31
CA HIS A 201 10.91 39.38 18.18
C HIS A 201 11.86 39.45 16.98
N TYR A 202 11.31 39.55 15.78
CA TYR A 202 12.14 39.74 14.59
C TYR A 202 12.67 41.18 14.48
N THR A 203 13.93 41.31 14.06
CA THR A 203 14.44 42.58 13.50
C THR A 203 13.79 42.84 12.15
N ASP A 204 13.96 44.02 11.55
CA ASP A 204 13.43 44.28 10.20
C ASP A 204 14.02 43.31 9.15
N LYS A 205 15.30 42.93 9.32
CA LYS A 205 15.92 41.85 8.52
C LYS A 205 15.18 40.53 8.72
N GLY A 206 14.92 40.15 9.97
CA GLY A 206 14.19 38.92 10.31
C GLY A 206 12.77 38.91 9.73
N LYS A 207 12.05 40.03 9.83
CA LYS A 207 10.69 40.20 9.26
C LYS A 207 10.71 40.03 7.75
N TYR A 208 11.66 40.67 7.06
CA TYR A 208 11.78 40.53 5.61
C TYR A 208 12.04 39.07 5.19
N LEU A 209 13.01 38.41 5.82
CA LEU A 209 13.37 37.03 5.46
C LEU A 209 12.23 36.05 5.73
N ILE A 210 11.63 36.09 6.93
CA ILE A 210 10.52 35.18 7.24
C ILE A 210 9.27 35.48 6.40
N GLY A 211 9.06 36.74 6.00
CA GLY A 211 8.00 37.12 5.07
C GLY A 211 8.11 36.39 3.73
N LEU A 212 9.33 36.28 3.18
CA LEU A 212 9.58 35.53 1.95
C LEU A 212 9.31 34.03 2.12
N VAL A 213 9.74 33.43 3.24
CA VAL A 213 9.49 32.01 3.55
C VAL A 213 7.99 31.73 3.66
N TYR A 214 7.25 32.59 4.37
CA TYR A 214 5.81 32.50 4.46
C TYR A 214 5.13 32.61 3.09
N LYS A 215 5.58 33.56 2.26
CA LYS A 215 5.06 33.75 0.91
C LYS A 215 5.20 32.47 0.07
N GLU A 216 6.40 31.90 0.05
CA GLU A 216 6.67 30.66 -0.68
C GLU A 216 5.77 29.51 -0.21
N HIS A 217 5.65 29.31 1.11
CA HIS A 217 4.80 28.25 1.66
C HIS A 217 3.34 28.44 1.30
N ILE A 218 2.82 29.67 1.43
CA ILE A 218 1.44 29.98 1.07
C ILE A 218 1.20 29.77 -0.42
N GLU A 219 2.07 30.25 -1.30
CA GLU A 219 1.94 30.01 -2.74
C GLU A 219 1.94 28.51 -3.07
N ASN A 220 2.75 27.72 -2.39
CA ASN A 220 2.78 26.27 -2.54
C ASN A 220 1.47 25.58 -2.08
N LEU A 221 0.68 26.17 -1.17
CA LEU A 221 -0.65 25.62 -0.80
C LEU A 221 -1.65 25.62 -1.97
N PHE A 222 -1.42 26.48 -2.97
CA PHE A 222 -2.27 26.65 -4.14
C PHE A 222 -1.70 26.03 -5.41
N LYS A 223 -0.44 25.57 -5.39
CA LYS A 223 0.10 24.78 -6.48
C LYS A 223 -0.57 23.41 -6.47
N THR A 224 -1.49 23.21 -7.41
CA THR A 224 -2.01 21.87 -7.69
C THR A 224 -0.92 21.05 -8.36
N LYS A 225 -0.28 20.20 -7.55
CA LYS A 225 0.46 19.05 -8.04
C LYS A 225 -0.38 18.33 -9.08
N THR A 226 0.22 17.94 -10.20
CA THR A 226 -0.47 17.32 -11.33
C THR A 226 0.21 16.02 -11.70
N VAL A 227 -0.56 14.95 -11.87
CA VAL A 227 -0.08 13.70 -12.46
C VAL A 227 -0.70 13.55 -13.83
N VAL A 228 0.15 13.44 -14.85
CA VAL A 228 -0.21 12.97 -16.18
C VAL A 228 0.01 11.46 -16.22
N PHE A 229 -1.06 10.71 -16.02
CA PHE A 229 -1.09 9.26 -16.14
C PHE A 229 -1.11 8.88 -17.62
N VAL A 230 0.04 8.42 -18.13
CA VAL A 230 0.24 8.10 -19.54
C VAL A 230 0.05 6.61 -19.77
N VAL A 231 -0.95 6.25 -20.56
CA VAL A 231 -1.23 4.88 -20.98
C VAL A 231 -0.46 4.59 -22.26
N LYS A 232 0.42 3.59 -22.25
CA LYS A 232 1.25 3.18 -23.41
C LYS A 232 1.67 1.71 -23.30
N GLN A 233 2.15 1.12 -24.40
CA GLN A 233 2.56 -0.29 -24.48
C GLN A 233 3.98 -0.58 -23.98
N GLN A 234 4.87 0.41 -23.87
CA GLN A 234 6.28 0.18 -23.55
C GLN A 234 6.83 1.27 -22.64
N TYR A 235 7.08 0.97 -21.37
CA TYR A 235 7.63 1.94 -20.40
C TYR A 235 9.15 1.83 -20.27
N TYR A 236 9.81 2.91 -19.86
CA TYR A 236 11.27 2.99 -19.80
C TYR A 236 11.91 1.91 -18.93
N ASN A 237 11.31 1.63 -17.77
CA ASN A 237 11.84 0.72 -16.75
C ASN A 237 11.41 -0.74 -16.92
N TYR A 238 10.70 -1.10 -18.00
CA TYR A 238 10.27 -2.47 -18.27
C TYR A 238 10.55 -2.87 -19.71
N THR A 239 11.26 -3.98 -19.89
CA THR A 239 11.42 -4.59 -21.23
C THR A 239 10.26 -5.54 -21.48
N GLN A 240 9.43 -5.20 -22.47
CA GLN A 240 8.34 -6.08 -22.91
C GLN A 240 8.89 -7.33 -23.60
N THR A 241 8.31 -8.48 -23.28
CA THR A 241 8.63 -9.77 -23.92
C THR A 241 7.34 -10.50 -24.29
N PRO A 242 7.38 -11.57 -25.11
CA PRO A 242 6.20 -12.38 -25.40
C PRO A 242 5.60 -13.09 -24.18
N THR A 243 6.30 -13.10 -23.03
CA THR A 243 5.85 -13.80 -21.81
C THR A 243 5.72 -12.88 -20.60
N SER A 244 6.10 -11.60 -20.70
CA SER A 244 6.10 -10.68 -19.56
C SER A 244 6.04 -9.22 -19.98
N CYS A 245 5.73 -8.36 -19.00
CA CYS A 245 5.80 -6.89 -19.13
C CYS A 245 4.88 -6.31 -20.23
N PHE A 246 3.67 -6.84 -20.32
CA PHE A 246 2.57 -6.26 -21.08
C PHE A 246 1.30 -6.22 -20.22
N TRP A 247 0.40 -5.28 -20.51
CA TRP A 247 -0.78 -5.02 -19.67
C TRP A 247 -2.00 -4.92 -20.56
N GLY A 248 -3.05 -5.68 -20.25
CA GLY A 248 -4.29 -5.66 -21.01
C GLY A 248 -5.09 -4.38 -20.76
N ILE A 249 -6.16 -4.18 -21.54
CA ILE A 249 -7.12 -3.08 -21.32
C ILE A 249 -7.72 -3.11 -19.90
N GLY A 250 -7.88 -4.30 -19.32
CA GLY A 250 -8.35 -4.44 -17.94
C GLY A 250 -7.37 -3.87 -16.91
N ASP A 251 -6.08 -4.06 -17.14
CA ASP A 251 -5.03 -3.48 -16.30
C ASP A 251 -4.98 -1.95 -16.43
N MET A 252 -5.18 -1.42 -17.64
CA MET A 252 -5.25 0.03 -17.89
C MET A 252 -6.43 0.66 -17.14
N ILE A 253 -7.62 0.08 -17.25
CA ILE A 253 -8.82 0.59 -16.56
C ILE A 253 -8.62 0.51 -15.04
N ARG A 254 -8.04 -0.59 -14.54
CA ARG A 254 -7.75 -0.75 -13.11
C ARG A 254 -6.75 0.29 -12.61
N ALA A 255 -5.72 0.59 -13.39
CA ALA A 255 -4.78 1.67 -13.11
C ALA A 255 -5.46 3.05 -13.09
N MET A 256 -6.38 3.33 -14.03
CA MET A 256 -7.16 4.58 -14.02
C MET A 256 -8.00 4.74 -12.75
N TYR A 257 -8.63 3.66 -12.26
CA TYR A 257 -9.35 3.66 -10.97
C TYR A 257 -8.40 3.97 -9.80
N GLY A 258 -7.29 3.26 -9.71
CA GLY A 258 -6.32 3.43 -8.63
C GLY A 258 -5.73 4.84 -8.62
N MET A 259 -5.31 5.36 -9.78
CA MET A 259 -4.76 6.71 -9.89
C MET A 259 -5.78 7.79 -9.54
N TYR A 260 -7.06 7.59 -9.85
CA TYR A 260 -8.09 8.54 -9.39
C TYR A 260 -8.24 8.53 -7.87
N LYS A 261 -8.29 7.35 -7.24
CA LYS A 261 -8.34 7.25 -5.77
C LYS A 261 -7.12 7.94 -5.15
N LYS A 262 -5.93 7.71 -5.70
CA LYS A 262 -4.69 8.38 -5.28
C LYS A 262 -4.75 9.89 -5.48
N SER A 263 -5.37 10.39 -6.55
CA SER A 263 -5.56 11.83 -6.76
C SER A 263 -6.38 12.50 -5.65
N LYS A 264 -7.35 11.77 -5.07
CA LYS A 264 -8.13 12.25 -3.93
C LYS A 264 -7.35 12.15 -2.63
N GLN A 265 -6.65 11.03 -2.42
CA GLN A 265 -5.81 10.81 -1.24
C GLN A 265 -4.70 11.88 -1.12
N PHE A 266 -4.01 12.19 -2.22
CA PHE A 266 -2.86 13.09 -2.24
C PHE A 266 -3.20 14.50 -2.77
N SER A 267 -4.48 14.80 -2.99
CA SER A 267 -4.97 16.10 -3.46
C SER A 267 -4.28 16.65 -4.73
N PHE A 268 -3.91 15.78 -5.67
CA PHE A 268 -3.34 16.19 -6.96
C PHE A 268 -4.39 16.22 -8.09
N HIS A 269 -4.13 17.00 -9.13
CA HIS A 269 -4.91 16.98 -10.36
C HIS A 269 -4.47 15.81 -11.24
N LEU A 270 -5.39 14.89 -11.56
CA LEU A 270 -5.12 13.76 -12.43
C LEU A 270 -5.54 14.08 -13.87
N ILE A 271 -4.62 13.86 -14.81
CA ILE A 271 -4.86 13.85 -16.25
C ILE A 271 -4.59 12.43 -16.74
N ILE A 272 -5.54 11.83 -17.44
CA ILE A 272 -5.38 10.53 -18.10
C ILE A 272 -5.11 10.79 -19.58
N ASP A 273 -3.93 10.39 -20.06
CA ASP A 273 -3.57 10.49 -21.47
C ASP A 273 -3.44 9.09 -22.07
N ILE A 274 -4.29 8.81 -23.07
CA ILE A 274 -4.26 7.56 -23.86
C ILE A 274 -3.71 7.77 -25.27
N SER A 275 -3.32 9.00 -25.63
CA SER A 275 -2.96 9.39 -27.00
C SER A 275 -1.77 8.57 -27.54
N GLN A 276 -0.89 8.14 -26.64
CA GLN A 276 0.31 7.37 -26.95
C GLN A 276 0.09 5.84 -26.96
N HIS A 277 -1.13 5.37 -26.72
CA HIS A 277 -1.49 3.96 -26.84
C HIS A 277 -2.16 3.70 -28.20
N PRO A 278 -1.89 2.59 -28.91
CA PRO A 278 -2.53 2.29 -30.20
C PRO A 278 -4.07 2.30 -30.24
N ILE A 279 -4.75 2.21 -29.09
CA ILE A 279 -6.21 2.29 -29.00
C ILE A 279 -6.73 3.69 -29.34
N SER A 280 -5.88 4.73 -29.22
CA SER A 280 -6.22 6.11 -29.56
C SER A 280 -6.59 6.30 -31.03
N ASN A 281 -6.18 5.38 -31.92
CA ASN A 281 -6.61 5.37 -33.33
C ASN A 281 -8.12 5.12 -33.51
N PHE A 282 -8.78 4.54 -32.50
CA PHE A 282 -10.19 4.13 -32.57
C PHE A 282 -11.10 4.88 -31.58
N LEU A 283 -10.49 5.67 -30.69
CA LEU A 283 -11.15 6.38 -29.61
C LEU A 283 -10.93 7.88 -29.75
N LEU A 284 -11.93 8.67 -29.36
CA LEU A 284 -11.77 10.10 -29.19
C LEU A 284 -10.79 10.36 -28.04
N HIS A 285 -9.81 11.21 -28.30
CA HIS A 285 -8.88 11.71 -27.31
C HIS A 285 -8.66 13.20 -27.53
N SER A 286 -8.40 13.92 -26.44
CA SER A 286 -8.13 15.37 -26.46
C SER A 286 -6.68 15.64 -26.08
N THR A 287 -6.10 16.67 -26.66
CA THR A 287 -4.85 17.25 -26.16
C THR A 287 -5.09 17.98 -24.85
N HIS A 288 -4.02 18.15 -24.08
CA HIS A 288 -4.02 18.91 -22.83
C HIS A 288 -2.78 19.81 -22.77
N ASN A 289 -2.74 20.72 -21.79
CA ASN A 289 -1.68 21.73 -21.66
C ASN A 289 -0.26 21.14 -21.47
N TYR A 290 -0.15 19.84 -21.21
CA TYR A 290 1.12 19.15 -20.98
C TYR A 290 1.49 18.18 -22.11
N THR A 291 0.69 18.09 -23.19
CA THR A 291 0.92 17.12 -24.27
C THR A 291 2.29 17.32 -24.94
N THR A 292 2.68 18.58 -25.25
CA THR A 292 3.98 18.86 -25.88
C THR A 292 5.16 18.42 -25.00
N GLN A 293 5.11 18.72 -23.70
CA GLN A 293 6.16 18.32 -22.76
C GLN A 293 6.19 16.79 -22.60
N MET A 294 5.02 16.15 -22.46
CA MET A 294 4.91 14.69 -22.37
C MET A 294 5.55 14.00 -23.59
N ILE A 295 5.28 14.48 -24.82
CA ILE A 295 5.87 13.92 -26.04
C ILE A 295 7.41 14.01 -25.98
N SER A 296 7.96 15.12 -25.49
CA SER A 296 9.41 15.33 -25.43
C SER A 296 10.15 14.38 -24.47
N ILE A 297 9.45 13.78 -23.52
CA ILE A 297 10.00 12.87 -22.51
C ILE A 297 9.39 11.46 -22.59
N LEU A 298 8.65 11.14 -23.65
CA LEU A 298 7.83 9.93 -23.72
C LEU A 298 8.62 8.65 -23.40
N ASP A 299 9.87 8.58 -23.86
CA ASP A 299 10.75 7.42 -23.71
C ASP A 299 11.38 7.28 -22.33
N THR A 300 11.21 8.26 -21.44
CA THR A 300 11.70 8.22 -20.05
C THR A 300 10.60 7.99 -19.03
N ILE A 301 9.33 7.95 -19.46
CA ILE A 301 8.18 7.75 -18.56
C ILE A 301 8.21 6.33 -17.96
N PRO A 302 8.27 6.19 -16.62
CA PRO A 302 8.29 4.90 -15.95
C PRO A 302 6.87 4.36 -15.74
N LEU A 303 6.76 3.04 -15.58
CA LEU A 303 5.59 2.38 -14.99
C LEU A 303 5.86 2.16 -13.50
N ILE A 304 4.93 2.58 -12.64
CA ILE A 304 5.08 2.44 -11.19
C ILE A 304 4.21 1.28 -10.66
N PRO A 305 4.80 0.28 -9.96
CA PRO A 305 4.06 -0.81 -9.30
C PRO A 305 3.14 -0.33 -8.17
N ASN A 306 2.03 -1.04 -7.96
CA ASN A 306 0.95 -0.67 -7.03
C ASN A 306 1.43 -0.33 -5.62
N ASP A 307 2.29 -1.18 -5.08
CA ASP A 307 2.86 -1.14 -3.73
C ASP A 307 3.83 0.02 -3.51
N THR A 308 4.32 0.64 -4.60
CA THR A 308 5.29 1.74 -4.54
C THR A 308 4.77 3.07 -5.07
N ILE A 309 3.49 3.16 -5.49
CA ILE A 309 2.91 4.39 -6.04
C ILE A 309 3.08 5.57 -5.07
N ASP A 310 2.77 5.38 -3.79
CA ASP A 310 2.76 6.45 -2.80
C ASP A 310 4.16 7.02 -2.58
N MET A 311 5.16 6.14 -2.36
CA MET A 311 6.57 6.52 -2.23
C MET A 311 7.10 7.26 -3.47
N HIS A 312 6.72 6.82 -4.67
CA HIS A 312 7.13 7.47 -5.91
C HIS A 312 6.47 8.83 -6.09
N LEU A 313 5.19 8.97 -5.76
CA LEU A 313 4.51 10.28 -5.82
C LEU A 313 5.17 11.27 -4.86
N ASP A 314 5.43 10.87 -3.62
CA ASP A 314 6.12 11.72 -2.65
C ASP A 314 7.49 12.17 -3.17
N THR A 315 8.27 11.22 -3.69
CA THR A 315 9.59 11.51 -4.26
C THR A 315 9.51 12.41 -5.49
N MET A 316 8.67 12.09 -6.46
CA MET A 316 8.56 12.85 -7.71
C MET A 316 8.05 14.27 -7.46
N PHE A 317 7.11 14.44 -6.53
CA PHE A 317 6.60 15.76 -6.15
C PHE A 317 7.57 16.61 -5.33
N THR A 318 8.72 16.08 -4.91
CA THR A 318 9.80 16.91 -4.34
C THR A 318 10.59 17.66 -5.42
N THR A 319 10.55 17.17 -6.66
CA THR A 319 11.37 17.71 -7.77
C THR A 319 10.56 18.42 -8.85
N SER A 320 9.26 18.13 -8.96
CA SER A 320 8.38 18.74 -9.96
C SER A 320 6.93 18.83 -9.49
N ASP A 321 6.25 19.92 -9.82
CA ASP A 321 4.80 20.07 -9.63
C ASP A 321 3.99 19.23 -10.64
N VAL A 322 4.60 18.80 -11.75
CA VAL A 322 3.97 17.97 -12.79
C VAL A 322 4.76 16.69 -12.97
N VAL A 323 4.09 15.57 -12.77
CA VAL A 323 4.67 14.22 -12.82
C VAL A 323 4.07 13.44 -13.99
N TYR A 324 4.90 12.68 -14.70
CA TYR A 324 4.50 11.84 -15.83
C TYR A 324 4.82 10.39 -15.50
N MET A 325 3.82 9.52 -15.50
CA MET A 325 4.01 8.12 -15.13
C MET A 325 2.93 7.22 -15.72
N GLY A 326 3.27 5.96 -15.94
CA GLY A 326 2.32 4.86 -15.91
C GLY A 326 2.20 4.32 -14.49
N ALA A 327 1.19 3.49 -14.26
CA ALA A 327 0.93 2.84 -13.00
C ALA A 327 0.30 1.48 -13.25
N HIS A 328 0.61 0.52 -12.37
CA HIS A 328 -0.08 -0.76 -12.31
C HIS A 328 -0.76 -0.86 -10.95
N CYS A 329 -2.09 -1.02 -10.93
CA CYS A 329 -2.85 -1.10 -9.68
C CYS A 329 -3.43 -2.51 -9.48
N GLY A 330 -3.60 -2.92 -8.23
CA GLY A 330 -4.21 -4.20 -7.85
C GLY A 330 -5.75 -4.20 -7.97
N LEU A 331 -6.39 -5.31 -7.60
CA LEU A 331 -7.85 -5.44 -7.61
C LEU A 331 -8.56 -4.54 -6.58
N ASP A 332 -7.84 -4.14 -5.52
CA ASP A 332 -8.24 -3.14 -4.51
C ASP A 332 -8.57 -1.77 -5.15
N ALA A 333 -8.05 -1.49 -6.34
CA ALA A 333 -8.45 -0.32 -7.12
C ALA A 333 -9.97 -0.27 -7.37
N TYR A 334 -10.67 -1.42 -7.39
CA TYR A 334 -12.12 -1.50 -7.57
C TYR A 334 -12.94 -1.50 -6.28
N ASP A 335 -12.31 -1.40 -5.11
CA ASP A 335 -13.04 -1.34 -3.85
C ASP A 335 -13.97 -0.13 -3.82
N VAL A 336 -15.17 -0.32 -3.26
CA VAL A 336 -16.21 0.71 -3.25
C VAL A 336 -15.71 1.95 -2.52
N CYS A 337 -15.91 3.13 -3.11
CA CYS A 337 -15.63 4.41 -2.49
C CYS A 337 -16.73 5.44 -2.81
N GLU A 338 -16.75 6.56 -2.09
CA GLU A 338 -17.76 7.61 -2.23
C GLU A 338 -17.80 8.28 -3.62
N TYR A 339 -16.74 8.11 -4.43
CA TYR A 339 -16.61 8.72 -5.76
C TYR A 339 -16.81 7.75 -6.93
N ASP A 340 -17.23 6.51 -6.70
CA ASP A 340 -17.25 5.45 -7.71
C ASP A 340 -18.01 5.85 -9.00
N ALA A 341 -19.18 6.49 -8.88
CA ALA A 341 -19.94 6.97 -10.03
C ALA A 341 -19.19 8.04 -10.85
N ILE A 342 -18.45 8.94 -10.19
CA ILE A 342 -17.66 9.99 -10.82
C ILE A 342 -16.45 9.37 -11.54
N ILE A 343 -15.79 8.40 -10.90
CA ILE A 343 -14.67 7.64 -11.49
C ILE A 343 -15.12 6.95 -12.78
N LYS A 344 -16.23 6.22 -12.72
CA LYS A 344 -16.83 5.55 -13.89
C LYS A 344 -17.08 6.53 -15.03
N GLN A 345 -17.71 7.66 -14.74
CA GLN A 345 -18.02 8.65 -15.77
C GLN A 345 -16.74 9.25 -16.38
N MET A 346 -15.73 9.55 -15.56
CA MET A 346 -14.44 10.06 -16.02
C MET A 346 -13.76 9.05 -16.94
N ILE A 347 -13.62 7.78 -16.52
CA ILE A 347 -12.97 6.74 -17.32
C ILE A 347 -13.72 6.52 -18.63
N LYS A 348 -15.06 6.45 -18.61
CA LYS A 348 -15.89 6.27 -19.82
C LYS A 348 -15.62 7.33 -20.90
N ARG A 349 -15.21 8.55 -20.54
CA ARG A 349 -14.88 9.61 -21.52
C ARG A 349 -13.66 9.28 -22.37
N HIS A 350 -12.74 8.45 -21.87
CA HIS A 350 -11.58 7.97 -22.62
C HIS A 350 -11.91 6.77 -23.53
N PHE A 351 -13.10 6.19 -23.40
CA PHE A 351 -13.58 5.07 -24.21
C PHE A 351 -14.77 5.47 -25.09
N ILE A 352 -14.77 6.69 -25.63
CA ILE A 352 -15.76 7.11 -26.62
C ILE A 352 -15.21 6.76 -28.01
N PRO A 353 -15.87 5.89 -28.79
CA PRO A 353 -15.36 5.57 -30.12
C PRO A 353 -15.42 6.75 -31.07
N ASN A 354 -14.44 6.84 -31.98
CA ASN A 354 -14.49 7.80 -33.08
C ASN A 354 -15.50 7.35 -34.17
N SER A 355 -15.70 8.19 -35.19
CA SER A 355 -16.68 7.92 -36.26
C SER A 355 -16.37 6.68 -37.08
N GLU A 356 -15.08 6.42 -37.36
CA GLU A 356 -14.62 5.24 -38.09
C GLU A 356 -14.96 3.96 -37.30
N PHE A 357 -14.56 3.90 -36.03
CA PHE A 357 -14.82 2.73 -35.19
C PHE A 357 -16.31 2.52 -34.96
N ASN A 358 -17.09 3.59 -34.74
CA ASN A 358 -18.55 3.47 -34.62
C ASN A 358 -19.19 2.87 -35.89
N SER A 359 -18.70 3.27 -37.07
CA SER A 359 -19.18 2.70 -38.33
C SER A 359 -18.86 1.21 -38.43
N TYR A 360 -17.63 0.82 -38.08
CA TYR A 360 -17.21 -0.58 -38.00
C TYR A 360 -18.02 -1.40 -36.99
N PHE A 361 -18.23 -0.87 -35.78
CA PHE A 361 -19.03 -1.50 -34.74
C PHE A 361 -20.46 -1.73 -35.23
N ASN A 362 -21.11 -0.69 -35.75
CA ASN A 362 -22.49 -0.75 -36.21
C ASN A 362 -22.66 -1.73 -37.39
N GLN A 363 -21.71 -1.77 -38.33
CA GLN A 363 -21.74 -2.72 -39.44
C GLN A 363 -21.83 -4.17 -38.96
N LEU A 364 -21.12 -4.51 -37.87
CA LEU A 364 -21.10 -5.86 -37.32
C LEU A 364 -22.26 -6.14 -36.37
N THR A 365 -22.89 -5.12 -35.77
CA THR A 365 -23.91 -5.31 -34.72
C THR A 365 -25.32 -4.86 -35.06
N ASN A 366 -25.58 -4.25 -36.22
CA ASN A 366 -26.86 -3.57 -36.52
C ASN A 366 -28.11 -4.45 -36.30
N ASN A 367 -27.99 -5.77 -36.47
CA ASN A 367 -29.09 -6.72 -36.34
C ASN A 367 -29.00 -7.63 -35.11
N ILE A 368 -28.12 -7.29 -34.15
CA ILE A 368 -27.90 -8.11 -32.96
C ILE A 368 -28.51 -7.40 -31.75
N PRO A 369 -29.52 -7.99 -31.08
CA PRO A 369 -30.15 -7.39 -29.90
C PRO A 369 -29.26 -7.55 -28.65
N LEU A 370 -28.12 -6.84 -28.62
CA LEU A 370 -27.05 -6.98 -27.63
C LEU A 370 -27.57 -6.95 -26.18
N SER A 371 -28.52 -6.07 -25.86
CA SER A 371 -29.09 -5.92 -24.51
C SER A 371 -29.82 -7.17 -23.97
N PHE A 372 -30.11 -8.15 -24.83
CA PHE A 372 -30.71 -9.44 -24.46
C PHE A 372 -29.71 -10.60 -24.51
N MET A 373 -28.51 -10.36 -25.02
CA MET A 373 -27.49 -11.38 -25.21
C MET A 373 -26.67 -11.61 -23.94
N THR A 374 -26.16 -12.84 -23.79
CA THR A 374 -25.18 -13.22 -22.76
C THR A 374 -23.81 -13.43 -23.41
N ILE A 375 -22.74 -12.89 -22.83
CA ILE A 375 -21.39 -13.26 -23.28
C ILE A 375 -20.95 -14.54 -22.60
N MET A 376 -20.44 -15.49 -23.39
CA MET A 376 -19.66 -16.63 -22.94
C MET A 376 -18.19 -16.29 -23.19
N HIS A 377 -17.50 -15.79 -22.18
CA HIS A 377 -16.10 -15.36 -22.30
C HIS A 377 -15.15 -16.46 -21.81
N TYR A 378 -14.16 -16.83 -22.63
CA TYR A 378 -13.15 -17.83 -22.31
C TYR A 378 -11.76 -17.19 -22.31
N ARG A 379 -11.14 -17.11 -21.13
CA ARG A 379 -9.72 -16.77 -20.96
C ARG A 379 -8.90 -18.05 -20.89
N LEU A 380 -8.27 -18.43 -21.99
CA LEU A 380 -7.52 -19.67 -22.15
C LEU A 380 -6.01 -19.49 -22.03
N GLY A 381 -5.56 -18.25 -21.84
CA GLY A 381 -4.20 -17.90 -21.46
C GLY A 381 -3.42 -17.23 -22.59
N ASP A 382 -2.31 -16.59 -22.22
CA ASP A 382 -1.54 -15.77 -23.16
C ASP A 382 -0.74 -16.55 -24.20
N SER A 383 -0.57 -17.87 -24.03
CA SER A 383 0.24 -18.66 -24.96
C SER A 383 -0.27 -18.60 -26.39
N GLU A 384 -1.59 -18.66 -26.59
CA GLU A 384 -2.12 -18.55 -27.94
C GLU A 384 -2.17 -17.09 -28.41
N LEU A 385 -2.69 -16.18 -27.56
CA LEU A 385 -2.89 -14.78 -27.92
C LEU A 385 -1.57 -14.03 -28.23
N VAL A 386 -0.49 -14.34 -27.52
CA VAL A 386 0.80 -13.64 -27.62
C VAL A 386 1.84 -14.46 -28.38
N THR A 387 1.91 -15.77 -28.15
CA THR A 387 2.96 -16.64 -28.73
C THR A 387 2.46 -17.55 -29.87
N ASN A 388 1.16 -17.53 -30.20
CA ASN A 388 0.52 -18.42 -31.17
C ASN A 388 0.72 -19.93 -30.87
N ILE A 389 0.98 -20.29 -29.60
CA ILE A 389 1.13 -21.69 -29.17
C ILE A 389 -0.25 -22.24 -28.77
N ILE A 390 -0.77 -23.14 -29.61
CA ILE A 390 -2.03 -23.85 -29.39
C ILE A 390 -1.75 -25.13 -28.60
N LYS A 391 -2.65 -25.48 -27.68
CA LYS A 391 -2.64 -26.76 -26.95
C LYS A 391 -3.84 -27.62 -27.37
N PRO A 392 -3.76 -28.39 -28.48
CA PRO A 392 -4.91 -29.09 -29.05
C PRO A 392 -5.64 -30.00 -28.05
N ALA A 393 -4.89 -30.69 -27.19
CA ALA A 393 -5.43 -31.60 -26.18
C ALA A 393 -6.38 -30.94 -25.16
N LEU A 394 -6.36 -29.60 -25.03
CA LEU A 394 -7.24 -28.87 -24.13
C LEU A 394 -8.47 -28.26 -24.83
N LEU A 395 -8.44 -28.11 -26.16
CA LEU A 395 -9.51 -27.45 -26.91
C LEU A 395 -10.83 -28.22 -26.81
N ASP A 396 -10.78 -29.55 -26.89
CA ASP A 396 -11.96 -30.40 -26.75
C ASP A 396 -12.59 -30.25 -25.36
N LYS A 397 -11.76 -30.24 -24.32
CA LYS A 397 -12.20 -30.01 -22.95
C LYS A 397 -12.88 -28.66 -22.78
N TYR A 398 -12.34 -27.60 -23.37
CA TYR A 398 -12.97 -26.27 -23.33
C TYR A 398 -14.29 -26.25 -24.10
N TYR A 399 -14.38 -27.00 -25.20
CA TYR A 399 -15.60 -27.11 -25.98
C TYR A 399 -16.69 -27.85 -25.21
N ASP A 400 -16.35 -28.95 -24.54
CA ASP A 400 -17.30 -29.71 -23.71
C ASP A 400 -17.84 -28.84 -22.56
N HIS A 401 -16.97 -28.04 -21.95
CA HIS A 401 -17.37 -27.04 -20.96
C HIS A 401 -18.29 -25.98 -21.55
N LEU A 402 -17.95 -25.42 -22.73
CA LEU A 402 -18.82 -24.49 -23.44
C LEU A 402 -20.17 -25.11 -23.72
N PHE A 403 -20.22 -26.32 -24.26
CA PHE A 403 -21.45 -27.03 -24.57
C PHE A 403 -22.32 -27.23 -23.33
N LYS A 404 -21.74 -27.61 -22.19
CA LYS A 404 -22.43 -27.79 -20.91
C LYS A 404 -23.06 -26.49 -20.39
N TYR A 405 -22.36 -25.36 -20.53
CA TYR A 405 -22.76 -24.08 -19.92
C TYR A 405 -23.33 -23.06 -20.89
N ASN A 406 -23.42 -23.40 -22.18
CA ASN A 406 -23.95 -22.50 -23.19
C ASN A 406 -25.40 -22.15 -22.87
N VAL A 407 -25.76 -20.91 -23.15
CA VAL A 407 -27.13 -20.41 -22.99
C VAL A 407 -27.64 -19.95 -24.34
N GLU A 408 -28.96 -19.97 -24.51
CA GLU A 408 -29.58 -19.37 -25.69
C GLU A 408 -29.27 -17.87 -25.76
N ASN A 409 -29.20 -17.32 -26.97
CA ASN A 409 -28.86 -15.92 -27.22
C ASN A 409 -27.50 -15.54 -26.60
N SER A 410 -26.47 -16.35 -26.86
CA SER A 410 -25.11 -16.09 -26.39
C SER A 410 -24.18 -15.58 -27.49
N ILE A 411 -23.13 -14.87 -27.08
CA ILE A 411 -21.97 -14.50 -27.90
C ILE A 411 -20.73 -15.16 -27.30
N LEU A 412 -19.97 -15.93 -28.08
CA LEU A 412 -18.70 -16.51 -27.62
C LEU A 412 -17.54 -15.54 -27.86
N LEU A 413 -16.85 -15.16 -26.79
CA LEU A 413 -15.59 -14.41 -26.83
C LEU A 413 -14.47 -15.27 -26.27
N SER A 414 -13.28 -15.22 -26.88
CA SER A 414 -12.14 -16.03 -26.46
C SER A 414 -10.82 -15.43 -26.95
N ASP A 415 -9.80 -15.46 -26.10
CA ASP A 415 -8.41 -15.14 -26.44
C ASP A 415 -7.72 -16.18 -27.33
N SER A 416 -8.34 -17.35 -27.50
CA SER A 416 -7.94 -18.41 -28.44
C SER A 416 -8.76 -18.36 -29.73
N TYR A 417 -8.08 -18.10 -30.85
CA TYR A 417 -8.66 -18.16 -32.19
C TYR A 417 -8.96 -19.61 -32.60
N ALA A 418 -8.09 -20.55 -32.24
CA ALA A 418 -8.26 -21.98 -32.48
C ALA A 418 -9.52 -22.52 -31.79
N PHE A 419 -9.80 -22.06 -30.56
CA PHE A 419 -11.03 -22.41 -29.86
C PHE A 419 -12.28 -21.87 -30.55
N LYS A 420 -12.26 -20.60 -31.03
CA LYS A 420 -13.37 -20.03 -31.82
C LYS A 420 -13.61 -20.85 -33.10
N SER A 421 -12.54 -21.24 -33.80
CA SER A 421 -12.60 -22.10 -34.99
C SER A 421 -13.20 -23.48 -34.69
N LEU A 422 -12.81 -24.12 -33.58
CA LEU A 422 -13.36 -25.41 -33.16
C LEU A 422 -14.86 -25.30 -32.85
N ALA A 423 -15.25 -24.24 -32.14
CA ALA A 423 -16.65 -24.02 -31.79
C ALA A 423 -17.54 -23.83 -33.03
N LEU A 424 -17.05 -23.11 -34.06
CA LEU A 424 -17.71 -23.01 -35.35
C LEU A 424 -17.80 -24.36 -36.08
N LEU A 425 -16.70 -25.11 -36.14
CA LEU A 425 -16.65 -26.42 -36.80
C LEU A 425 -17.65 -27.41 -36.19
N ARG A 426 -17.90 -27.31 -34.88
CA ARG A 426 -18.85 -28.15 -34.15
C ARG A 426 -20.27 -27.58 -34.07
N ASN A 427 -20.59 -26.55 -34.85
CA ASN A 427 -21.91 -25.91 -34.90
C ASN A 427 -22.40 -25.42 -33.53
N CYS A 428 -21.52 -24.77 -32.76
CA CYS A 428 -21.92 -24.10 -31.51
C CYS A 428 -23.06 -23.10 -31.79
N SER A 429 -24.10 -23.11 -30.94
CA SER A 429 -25.26 -22.23 -31.12
C SER A 429 -25.01 -20.77 -30.70
N ALA A 430 -23.89 -20.48 -30.03
CA ALA A 430 -23.48 -19.12 -29.71
C ALA A 430 -23.12 -18.35 -31.00
N LEU A 431 -23.39 -17.05 -31.03
CA LEU A 431 -22.87 -16.17 -32.07
C LEU A 431 -21.35 -16.01 -31.90
N ILE A 432 -20.58 -16.25 -32.96
CA ILE A 432 -19.12 -16.19 -32.93
C ILE A 432 -18.64 -15.14 -33.92
N PHE A 433 -17.91 -14.14 -33.44
CA PHE A 433 -17.17 -13.22 -34.30
C PHE A 433 -15.78 -13.82 -34.61
N HIS A 434 -15.65 -14.39 -35.81
CA HIS A 434 -14.46 -15.14 -36.23
C HIS A 434 -13.37 -14.23 -36.79
N HIS A 435 -12.93 -13.27 -35.99
CA HIS A 435 -11.78 -12.43 -36.30
C HIS A 435 -10.65 -12.66 -35.30
N GLU A 436 -9.42 -12.43 -35.75
CA GLU A 436 -8.25 -12.44 -34.87
C GLU A 436 -8.26 -11.21 -33.96
N ILE A 437 -7.99 -11.43 -32.68
CA ILE A 437 -7.78 -10.38 -31.70
C ILE A 437 -6.31 -10.33 -31.30
N GLY A 438 -5.91 -9.23 -30.66
CA GLY A 438 -4.55 -9.03 -30.18
C GLY A 438 -4.53 -8.62 -28.71
N HIS A 439 -3.48 -8.97 -28.00
CA HIS A 439 -3.29 -8.47 -26.64
C HIS A 439 -2.98 -6.97 -26.69
N ILE A 440 -3.91 -6.12 -26.22
CA ILE A 440 -3.84 -4.66 -26.41
C ILE A 440 -2.55 -4.03 -25.86
N GLY A 441 -1.95 -4.61 -24.82
CA GLY A 441 -0.67 -4.13 -24.29
C GLY A 441 0.58 -4.53 -25.05
N TYR A 442 0.48 -5.39 -26.07
CA TYR A 442 1.62 -6.05 -26.72
C TYR A 442 1.53 -6.02 -28.26
N ASP A 443 0.35 -6.29 -28.82
CA ASP A 443 0.16 -6.39 -30.26
C ASP A 443 0.26 -5.00 -30.94
N THR A 444 0.92 -4.93 -32.08
CA THR A 444 1.09 -3.69 -32.87
C THR A 444 0.16 -3.63 -34.08
N SER A 445 -0.57 -4.71 -34.39
CA SER A 445 -1.53 -4.76 -35.47
C SER A 445 -2.79 -3.98 -35.11
N LEU A 446 -2.97 -2.83 -35.76
CA LEU A 446 -4.16 -1.99 -35.62
C LEU A 446 -5.47 -2.76 -35.89
N THR A 447 -5.45 -3.74 -36.80
CA THR A 447 -6.62 -4.58 -37.07
C THR A 447 -6.97 -5.47 -35.87
N LYS A 448 -5.97 -6.15 -35.29
CA LYS A 448 -6.17 -6.99 -34.10
C LYS A 448 -6.60 -6.16 -32.89
N ILE A 449 -5.99 -4.99 -32.70
CA ILE A 449 -6.37 -4.04 -31.63
C ILE A 449 -7.80 -3.53 -31.82
N LYS A 450 -8.20 -3.18 -33.05
CA LYS A 450 -9.58 -2.79 -33.39
C LYS A 450 -10.57 -3.90 -33.04
N ASN A 451 -10.24 -5.14 -33.38
CA ASN A 451 -11.06 -6.30 -33.07
C ASN A 451 -11.18 -6.55 -31.56
N SER A 452 -10.09 -6.44 -30.80
CA SER A 452 -10.11 -6.54 -29.33
C SER A 452 -10.97 -5.44 -28.69
N LEU A 453 -10.89 -4.20 -29.21
CA LEU A 453 -11.76 -3.11 -28.77
C LEU A 453 -13.23 -3.37 -29.14
N PHE A 454 -13.49 -3.99 -30.29
CA PHE A 454 -14.85 -4.35 -30.69
C PHE A 454 -15.46 -5.35 -29.71
N GLU A 455 -14.72 -6.40 -29.34
CA GLU A 455 -15.16 -7.35 -28.30
C GLU A 455 -15.39 -6.65 -26.94
N PHE A 456 -14.58 -5.64 -26.60
CA PHE A 456 -14.77 -4.82 -25.39
C PHE A 456 -16.09 -4.02 -25.43
N PHE A 457 -16.39 -3.34 -26.54
CA PHE A 457 -17.63 -2.55 -26.69
C PHE A 457 -18.88 -3.38 -26.85
N ILE A 458 -18.79 -4.60 -27.39
CA ILE A 458 -19.92 -5.54 -27.35
C ILE A 458 -20.20 -5.90 -25.90
N SER A 459 -19.15 -6.21 -25.14
CA SER A 459 -19.27 -6.62 -23.74
C SER A 459 -19.85 -5.55 -22.83
N SER A 460 -19.71 -4.27 -23.15
CA SER A 460 -20.32 -3.19 -22.40
C SER A 460 -21.81 -2.95 -22.70
N LYS A 461 -22.39 -3.68 -23.67
CA LYS A 461 -23.78 -3.52 -24.13
C LYS A 461 -24.65 -4.76 -23.94
N VAL A 462 -24.13 -5.82 -23.32
CA VAL A 462 -24.86 -7.09 -23.11
C VAL A 462 -25.64 -7.15 -21.80
N LYS A 463 -26.53 -8.14 -21.66
CA LYS A 463 -27.31 -8.35 -20.45
C LYS A 463 -26.44 -8.78 -19.26
N ASN A 464 -25.54 -9.73 -19.50
CA ASN A 464 -24.61 -10.27 -18.51
C ASN A 464 -23.42 -10.94 -19.21
N ILE A 465 -22.40 -11.28 -18.43
CA ILE A 465 -21.20 -12.00 -18.85
C ILE A 465 -21.05 -13.26 -18.01
N LYS A 466 -20.96 -14.42 -18.64
CA LYS A 466 -20.47 -15.65 -18.05
C LYS A 466 -19.02 -15.85 -18.46
N THR A 467 -18.11 -15.94 -17.49
CA THR A 467 -16.68 -16.08 -17.77
C THR A 467 -16.13 -17.40 -17.28
N TYR A 468 -15.36 -18.07 -18.13
CA TYR A 468 -14.44 -19.13 -17.80
C TYR A 468 -13.01 -18.61 -17.91
N SER A 469 -12.16 -19.01 -16.97
CA SER A 469 -10.74 -18.66 -16.95
C SER A 469 -9.95 -19.90 -16.59
N VAL A 470 -8.84 -20.14 -17.30
CA VAL A 470 -7.85 -21.15 -16.88
C VAL A 470 -7.08 -20.71 -15.64
N TYR A 471 -7.22 -19.45 -15.24
CA TYR A 471 -6.70 -18.90 -13.99
C TYR A 471 -7.77 -18.96 -12.89
N GLU A 472 -7.35 -18.86 -11.63
CA GLU A 472 -8.24 -18.88 -10.46
C GLU A 472 -9.09 -17.62 -10.30
N TRP A 473 -8.81 -16.59 -11.11
CA TRP A 473 -9.55 -15.34 -11.13
C TRP A 473 -10.26 -15.10 -12.46
N ALA A 474 -11.32 -14.28 -12.40
CA ALA A 474 -11.98 -13.76 -13.59
C ALA A 474 -11.01 -12.90 -14.40
N SER A 475 -11.07 -12.98 -15.73
CA SER A 475 -10.22 -12.17 -16.59
C SER A 475 -10.42 -10.68 -16.31
N GLY A 476 -9.30 -9.95 -16.14
CA GLY A 476 -9.31 -8.50 -15.98
C GLY A 476 -10.07 -7.80 -17.11
N PHE A 477 -10.07 -8.36 -18.33
CA PHE A 477 -10.83 -7.82 -19.47
C PHE A 477 -12.32 -7.66 -19.15
N VAL A 478 -13.00 -8.75 -18.78
CA VAL A 478 -14.45 -8.73 -18.48
C VAL A 478 -14.75 -8.16 -17.09
N TYR A 479 -13.84 -8.33 -16.14
CA TYR A 479 -14.04 -7.78 -14.79
C TYR A 479 -14.03 -6.25 -14.80
N SER A 480 -13.15 -5.62 -15.59
CA SER A 480 -13.15 -4.17 -15.78
C SER A 480 -14.43 -3.68 -16.47
N ILE A 481 -15.01 -4.45 -17.40
CA ILE A 481 -16.29 -4.12 -18.03
C ILE A 481 -17.43 -4.20 -17.03
N HIS A 482 -17.48 -5.28 -16.24
CA HIS A 482 -18.42 -5.44 -15.13
C HIS A 482 -18.39 -4.22 -14.21
N LYS A 483 -17.19 -3.80 -13.78
CA LYS A 483 -17.02 -2.64 -12.90
C LYS A 483 -17.38 -1.33 -13.59
N LEU A 484 -16.93 -1.10 -14.82
CA LEU A 484 -17.10 0.19 -15.49
C LEU A 484 -18.55 0.42 -15.96
N PHE A 485 -19.22 -0.62 -16.47
CA PHE A 485 -20.54 -0.52 -17.11
C PHE A 485 -21.67 -1.16 -16.31
N ASP A 486 -21.39 -1.64 -15.09
CA ASP A 486 -22.36 -2.28 -14.20
C ASP A 486 -23.03 -3.51 -14.84
N ILE A 487 -22.28 -4.24 -15.68
CA ILE A 487 -22.74 -5.47 -16.35
C ILE A 487 -22.57 -6.65 -15.40
N PRO A 488 -23.61 -7.42 -15.05
CA PRO A 488 -23.49 -8.60 -14.20
C PRO A 488 -22.47 -9.60 -14.74
N ILE A 489 -21.67 -10.20 -13.84
CA ILE A 489 -20.68 -11.22 -14.18
C ILE A 489 -20.88 -12.48 -13.34
N ASP A 490 -20.96 -13.63 -14.02
CA ASP A 490 -21.02 -14.96 -13.41
C ASP A 490 -19.72 -15.70 -13.74
N VAL A 491 -18.94 -16.04 -12.72
CA VAL A 491 -17.72 -16.85 -12.90
C VAL A 491 -18.10 -18.32 -12.96
N VAL A 492 -17.95 -18.93 -14.12
CA VAL A 492 -18.17 -20.37 -14.32
C VAL A 492 -16.86 -21.06 -13.95
N THR A 493 -16.78 -21.50 -12.70
CA THR A 493 -15.57 -22.09 -12.13
C THR A 493 -15.21 -23.40 -12.82
N CYS A 494 -13.90 -23.64 -12.97
CA CYS A 494 -13.30 -24.88 -13.44
C CYS A 494 -13.52 -26.10 -12.50
N LEU A 495 -14.37 -25.96 -11.47
CA LEU A 495 -14.61 -26.96 -10.42
C LEU A 495 -15.20 -28.28 -10.94
N ASP A 496 -15.69 -28.35 -12.18
CA ASP A 496 -16.04 -29.63 -12.80
C ASP A 496 -14.83 -30.54 -13.11
N ASN A 497 -13.59 -30.02 -13.03
CA ASN A 497 -12.39 -30.87 -13.05
C ASN A 497 -12.17 -31.65 -11.74
N TYR A 498 -13.00 -31.45 -10.72
CA TYR A 498 -13.00 -32.23 -9.48
C TYR A 498 -13.98 -33.41 -9.48
N ILE A 499 -14.70 -33.65 -10.58
CA ILE A 499 -15.55 -34.84 -10.71
C ILE A 499 -14.73 -35.95 -11.37
N SER A 500 -14.27 -36.89 -10.53
CA SER A 500 -13.61 -38.17 -10.82
C SER A 500 -12.08 -38.21 -11.04
N LYS A 501 -11.29 -37.37 -10.37
CA LYS A 501 -9.88 -37.75 -10.15
C LYS A 501 -9.81 -38.86 -9.10
N PRO A 502 -8.94 -39.88 -9.26
CA PRO A 502 -8.72 -40.91 -8.25
C PRO A 502 -8.39 -40.24 -6.90
N ASN A 503 -8.69 -40.91 -5.78
CA ASN A 503 -8.36 -40.48 -4.41
C ASN A 503 -6.84 -40.27 -4.21
N MET A 504 -6.19 -39.38 -4.96
CA MET A 504 -4.73 -39.25 -5.04
C MET A 504 -4.31 -37.79 -5.10
N ILE A 505 -3.50 -37.40 -4.14
CA ILE A 505 -2.87 -36.08 -4.02
C ILE A 505 -1.37 -36.25 -4.20
N ILE A 506 -0.77 -35.42 -5.04
CA ILE A 506 0.64 -35.48 -5.39
C ILE A 506 1.23 -34.10 -5.11
N ILE A 507 2.03 -34.03 -4.04
CA ILE A 507 2.67 -32.79 -3.60
C ILE A 507 4.02 -32.65 -4.29
N SER A 508 4.30 -31.45 -4.81
CA SER A 508 5.63 -31.10 -5.33
C SER A 508 5.97 -29.64 -5.07
N GLN A 509 7.27 -29.35 -5.03
CA GLN A 509 7.81 -28.01 -5.07
C GLN A 509 9.19 -27.99 -5.76
N PRO A 510 9.55 -26.90 -6.47
CA PRO A 510 10.72 -26.86 -7.35
C PRO A 510 12.03 -26.46 -6.64
N TRP A 511 11.99 -26.10 -5.37
CA TRP A 511 13.13 -25.54 -4.64
C TRP A 511 13.80 -26.58 -3.73
N GLY A 512 15.12 -26.73 -3.81
CA GLY A 512 15.79 -27.80 -3.05
C GLY A 512 15.97 -27.56 -1.54
N GLY A 513 15.59 -26.40 -1.00
CA GLY A 513 15.90 -26.02 0.38
C GLY A 513 15.09 -26.78 1.44
N LEU A 514 15.63 -26.83 2.66
CA LEU A 514 14.95 -27.45 3.81
C LEU A 514 13.67 -26.70 4.18
N GLY A 515 13.72 -25.36 4.25
CA GLY A 515 12.55 -24.52 4.50
C GLY A 515 11.49 -24.69 3.42
N ASP A 516 11.91 -24.71 2.14
CA ASP A 516 11.04 -24.88 0.99
C ASP A 516 10.26 -26.19 0.99
N ASN A 517 10.82 -27.25 1.58
CA ASN A 517 10.13 -28.53 1.75
C ASN A 517 9.23 -28.52 2.99
N LEU A 518 9.74 -28.01 4.12
CA LEU A 518 9.00 -27.98 5.39
C LEU A 518 7.72 -27.16 5.32
N GLN A 519 7.64 -26.13 4.48
CA GLN A 519 6.44 -25.30 4.37
C GLN A 519 5.18 -26.07 3.92
N PHE A 520 5.35 -27.18 3.20
CA PHE A 520 4.25 -28.02 2.72
C PHE A 520 4.05 -29.28 3.58
N SER A 521 4.79 -29.41 4.70
CA SER A 521 4.84 -30.64 5.50
C SER A 521 3.54 -31.01 6.22
N THR A 522 2.61 -30.06 6.36
CA THR A 522 1.31 -30.28 7.01
C THR A 522 0.23 -30.80 6.06
N LEU A 523 0.37 -30.53 4.75
CA LEU A 523 -0.61 -30.92 3.73
C LEU A 523 -0.89 -32.43 3.68
N PRO A 524 0.09 -33.35 3.83
CA PRO A 524 -0.19 -34.77 3.79
C PRO A 524 -1.22 -35.24 4.82
N GLN A 525 -1.14 -34.73 6.05
CA GLN A 525 -2.13 -35.06 7.08
C GLN A 525 -3.52 -34.56 6.67
N LEU A 526 -3.61 -33.29 6.29
CA LEU A 526 -4.89 -32.65 5.95
C LEU A 526 -5.60 -33.34 4.78
N TYR A 527 -4.86 -33.71 3.74
CA TYR A 527 -5.43 -34.47 2.63
C TYR A 527 -5.79 -35.90 3.02
N SER A 528 -4.96 -36.58 3.82
CA SER A 528 -5.25 -37.93 4.29
C SER A 528 -6.52 -37.98 5.16
N GLU A 529 -6.72 -37.00 6.04
CA GLU A 529 -7.94 -36.86 6.86
C GLU A 529 -9.20 -36.62 6.03
N LYS A 530 -9.07 -36.08 4.81
CA LYS A 530 -10.16 -35.95 3.83
C LYS A 530 -10.37 -37.21 2.97
N GLY A 531 -9.62 -38.28 3.21
CA GLY A 531 -9.75 -39.56 2.51
C GLY A 531 -8.95 -39.67 1.21
N TYR A 532 -7.97 -38.78 0.99
CA TYR A 532 -7.07 -38.87 -0.15
C TYR A 532 -5.83 -39.70 0.17
N ASP A 533 -5.32 -40.41 -0.84
CA ASP A 533 -4.01 -41.03 -0.80
C ASP A 533 -2.95 -40.00 -1.19
N VAL A 534 -2.01 -39.72 -0.30
CA VAL A 534 -1.00 -38.68 -0.55
C VAL A 534 0.31 -39.30 -1.01
N TYR A 535 0.90 -38.74 -2.06
CA TYR A 535 2.18 -39.09 -2.63
C TYR A 535 3.04 -37.84 -2.79
N ILE A 536 4.34 -38.03 -2.88
CA ILE A 536 5.28 -36.99 -3.31
C ILE A 536 5.63 -37.22 -4.78
N SER A 537 5.69 -36.16 -5.57
CA SER A 537 6.16 -36.25 -6.95
C SER A 537 7.64 -36.63 -7.00
N SER A 538 8.04 -37.47 -7.95
CA SER A 538 9.46 -37.74 -8.22
C SER A 538 10.22 -36.49 -8.71
N ASP A 539 9.51 -35.47 -9.22
CA ASP A 539 10.07 -34.18 -9.61
C ASP A 539 10.28 -33.22 -8.42
N ASN A 540 9.91 -33.61 -7.19
CA ASN A 540 10.08 -32.76 -6.02
C ASN A 540 11.58 -32.51 -5.73
N ALA A 541 11.97 -31.25 -5.61
CA ALA A 541 13.38 -30.90 -5.48
C ALA A 541 13.93 -31.02 -4.05
N TYR A 542 15.15 -31.55 -3.94
CA TYR A 542 15.91 -31.63 -2.69
C TYR A 542 17.38 -31.28 -2.93
N ARG A 543 17.99 -30.47 -2.06
CA ARG A 543 19.44 -30.22 -2.08
C ARG A 543 20.24 -31.43 -1.60
N ASN A 544 19.64 -32.29 -0.77
CA ASN A 544 20.23 -33.54 -0.31
C ASN A 544 19.12 -34.52 0.14
N SER A 545 19.43 -35.81 0.19
CA SER A 545 18.46 -36.86 0.52
C SER A 545 17.92 -36.78 1.95
N GLN A 546 18.66 -36.20 2.90
CA GLN A 546 18.22 -36.10 4.30
C GLN A 546 17.02 -35.16 4.44
N ILE A 547 16.89 -34.15 3.57
CA ILE A 547 15.69 -33.29 3.51
C ILE A 547 14.45 -34.14 3.15
N ALA A 548 14.59 -35.02 2.16
CA ALA A 548 13.50 -35.92 1.80
C ALA A 548 13.18 -36.91 2.93
N ASP A 549 14.21 -37.42 3.61
CA ASP A 549 14.04 -38.37 4.71
C ASP A 549 13.26 -37.76 5.88
N ILE A 550 13.66 -36.56 6.34
CA ILE A 550 13.08 -35.94 7.54
C ILE A 550 11.70 -35.32 7.29
N THR A 551 11.48 -34.73 6.12
CA THR A 551 10.22 -34.04 5.80
C THR A 551 9.17 -35.00 5.27
N TRP A 552 9.56 -35.95 4.41
CA TRP A 552 8.60 -36.75 3.64
C TRP A 552 8.61 -38.24 4.02
N LYS A 553 9.77 -38.90 4.11
CA LYS A 553 9.78 -40.37 4.35
C LYS A 553 9.26 -40.78 5.72
N LEU A 554 9.46 -39.95 6.74
CA LEU A 554 8.92 -40.20 8.08
C LEU A 554 7.45 -39.79 8.25
N ASN A 555 6.86 -39.11 7.25
CA ASN A 555 5.48 -38.65 7.34
C ASN A 555 4.51 -39.82 7.11
N PRO A 556 3.73 -40.23 8.12
CA PRO A 556 2.90 -41.45 8.07
C PRO A 556 1.72 -41.34 7.10
N TYR A 557 1.41 -40.14 6.62
CA TYR A 557 0.30 -39.89 5.69
C TYR A 557 0.71 -40.01 4.23
N ILE A 558 2.01 -40.20 3.95
CA ILE A 558 2.56 -40.33 2.60
C ILE A 558 2.67 -41.81 2.25
N LYS A 559 2.02 -42.23 1.16
CA LYS A 559 2.03 -43.62 0.68
C LYS A 559 3.25 -43.96 -0.17
N GLY A 560 3.94 -42.97 -0.71
CA GLY A 560 5.17 -43.18 -1.49
C GLY A 560 5.50 -42.00 -2.42
N VAL A 561 6.33 -42.29 -3.41
CA VAL A 561 6.72 -41.36 -4.48
C VAL A 561 6.09 -41.82 -5.80
N THR A 562 5.71 -40.88 -6.67
CA THR A 562 5.09 -41.17 -7.97
C THR A 562 5.58 -40.24 -9.08
N ASP A 563 5.65 -40.75 -10.32
CA ASP A 563 5.99 -39.97 -11.52
C ASP A 563 4.79 -39.24 -12.14
N LEU A 564 3.63 -39.29 -11.48
CA LEU A 564 2.44 -38.58 -11.94
C LEU A 564 2.56 -37.07 -11.69
N PRO A 565 1.92 -36.22 -12.53
CA PRO A 565 2.00 -34.77 -12.38
C PRO A 565 1.46 -34.29 -11.02
N PRO A 566 2.14 -33.34 -10.36
CA PRO A 566 1.68 -32.80 -9.08
C PRO A 566 0.36 -32.04 -9.22
N ASN A 567 -0.45 -32.12 -8.17
CA ASN A 567 -1.73 -31.41 -8.06
C ASN A 567 -1.91 -30.68 -6.72
N ALA A 568 -0.88 -30.70 -5.86
CA ALA A 568 -0.77 -29.94 -4.61
C ALA A 568 0.69 -29.50 -4.37
N GLY A 569 0.94 -28.73 -3.32
CA GLY A 569 2.24 -28.11 -3.06
C GLY A 569 2.36 -26.79 -3.81
N SER A 570 3.51 -26.48 -4.40
CA SER A 570 3.75 -25.16 -5.02
C SER A 570 2.93 -24.90 -6.30
N CYS A 571 2.34 -25.94 -6.90
CA CYS A 571 1.56 -25.82 -8.14
C CYS A 571 0.20 -25.10 -7.98
N ASN A 572 -0.23 -24.82 -6.74
CA ASN A 572 -1.49 -24.16 -6.40
C ASN A 572 -1.37 -22.62 -6.23
N GLY A 573 -0.40 -22.01 -6.93
CA GLY A 573 -0.43 -20.62 -7.38
C GLY A 573 -0.14 -19.49 -6.39
N VAL A 574 -0.73 -19.45 -5.19
CA VAL A 574 -0.66 -18.25 -4.32
C VAL A 574 -0.76 -18.63 -2.83
N TYR A 575 0.25 -18.30 -2.02
CA TYR A 575 0.29 -18.67 -0.57
C TYR A 575 0.43 -17.46 0.37
N TRP A 576 0.24 -16.24 -0.13
CA TRP A 576 0.82 -15.06 0.50
C TRP A 576 -0.24 -14.05 0.97
N ILE A 577 -0.96 -14.39 2.05
CA ILE A 577 -2.08 -13.55 2.48
C ILE A 577 -1.86 -12.95 3.87
N ASN A 578 -1.06 -13.55 4.77
CA ASN A 578 -0.90 -13.05 6.16
C ASN A 578 0.39 -13.53 6.87
N ASN A 579 0.67 -12.98 8.06
CA ASN A 579 1.75 -13.39 8.99
C ASN A 579 1.66 -14.85 9.51
N GLU A 580 0.63 -15.61 9.12
CA GLU A 580 0.47 -17.02 9.47
C GLU A 580 0.80 -17.91 8.25
N TYR A 581 2.09 -18.14 8.04
CA TYR A 581 2.61 -18.71 6.79
C TYR A 581 2.03 -20.09 6.43
N ILE A 582 2.10 -21.04 7.37
CA ILE A 582 1.60 -22.41 7.18
C ILE A 582 0.10 -22.41 6.92
N LYS A 583 -0.66 -21.63 7.67
CA LYS A 583 -2.11 -21.50 7.46
C LYS A 583 -2.44 -20.93 6.09
N SER A 584 -1.65 -19.98 5.59
CA SER A 584 -1.86 -19.43 4.25
C SER A 584 -1.67 -20.50 3.17
N ILE A 585 -0.68 -21.39 3.33
CA ILE A 585 -0.51 -22.58 2.47
C ILE A 585 -1.70 -23.53 2.59
N GLU A 586 -2.15 -23.84 3.80
CA GLU A 586 -3.31 -24.71 4.04
C GLU A 586 -4.59 -24.11 3.44
N HIS A 587 -4.80 -22.80 3.57
CA HIS A 587 -5.93 -22.06 3.01
C HIS A 587 -5.94 -22.08 1.49
N ALA A 588 -4.78 -21.92 0.85
CA ALA A 588 -4.63 -22.05 -0.60
C ALA A 588 -5.07 -23.44 -1.10
N HIS A 589 -4.89 -24.47 -0.27
CA HIS A 589 -5.34 -25.84 -0.54
C HIS A 589 -6.77 -26.14 -0.05
N GLY A 590 -7.54 -25.11 0.32
CA GLY A 590 -8.96 -25.22 0.69
C GLY A 590 -9.22 -25.57 2.16
N PHE A 591 -8.20 -25.63 3.02
CA PHE A 591 -8.34 -26.00 4.43
C PHE A 591 -8.54 -24.77 5.33
N ARG A 592 -9.75 -24.19 5.31
CA ARG A 592 -10.07 -22.93 5.99
C ARG A 592 -9.86 -22.93 7.52
N GLU A 593 -9.96 -24.09 8.16
CA GLU A 593 -9.82 -24.20 9.62
C GLU A 593 -8.36 -24.22 10.10
N GLY A 594 -7.38 -24.23 9.18
CA GLY A 594 -5.95 -24.00 9.44
C GLY A 594 -5.44 -24.66 10.73
N LEU A 595 -5.16 -25.96 10.69
CA LEU A 595 -4.86 -26.74 11.91
C LEU A 595 -3.50 -26.40 12.51
N ASN A 596 -2.52 -26.06 11.67
CA ASN A 596 -1.13 -25.97 12.10
C ASN A 596 -0.60 -24.54 12.05
N LYS A 597 0.05 -24.12 13.14
CA LYS A 597 0.79 -22.86 13.20
C LYS A 597 2.22 -23.00 12.67
N TYR A 598 2.79 -24.20 12.78
CA TYR A 598 4.19 -24.48 12.51
C TYR A 598 4.34 -25.60 11.49
N PRO A 599 5.49 -25.68 10.79
CA PRO A 599 5.83 -26.86 10.01
C PRO A 599 5.90 -28.10 10.90
N VAL A 600 5.71 -29.28 10.32
CA VAL A 600 5.64 -30.55 11.04
C VAL A 600 6.74 -31.49 10.55
N ILE A 601 7.55 -31.99 11.48
CA ILE A 601 8.41 -33.16 11.27
C ILE A 601 7.88 -34.33 12.10
N TYR A 602 8.08 -35.56 11.60
CA TYR A 602 7.64 -36.79 12.27
C TYR A 602 8.79 -37.53 12.97
N TYR A 603 9.99 -36.98 12.90
CA TYR A 603 11.09 -37.40 13.76
C TYR A 603 10.84 -36.92 15.19
N THR A 604 11.04 -37.81 16.18
CA THR A 604 11.01 -37.46 17.60
C THR A 604 12.44 -37.20 18.07
N PRO A 605 12.83 -35.95 18.34
CA PRO A 605 14.19 -35.63 18.75
C PRO A 605 14.55 -36.27 20.10
N LYS A 606 15.80 -36.70 20.24
CA LYS A 606 16.35 -37.29 21.45
C LYS A 606 17.02 -36.21 22.29
N LYS A 607 16.76 -36.21 23.59
CA LYS A 607 17.39 -35.27 24.53
C LYS A 607 18.87 -35.64 24.74
N ILE A 608 19.73 -34.64 24.70
CA ILE A 608 21.16 -34.68 24.98
C ILE A 608 21.40 -33.79 26.20
N ASP A 609 21.44 -34.38 27.39
CA ASP A 609 21.50 -33.64 28.66
C ASP A 609 22.71 -32.69 28.76
N ALA A 610 23.84 -33.08 28.14
CA ALA A 610 25.05 -32.26 28.08
C ALA A 610 24.86 -30.92 27.37
N LEU A 611 23.76 -30.71 26.62
CA LEU A 611 23.46 -29.46 25.91
C LEU A 611 22.41 -28.60 26.63
N ALA A 612 21.84 -29.05 27.75
CA ALA A 612 20.73 -28.37 28.41
C ALA A 612 21.05 -26.92 28.84
N ASN A 613 22.33 -26.60 29.09
CA ASN A 613 22.81 -25.26 29.44
C ASN A 613 23.75 -24.67 28.34
N THR A 614 23.51 -25.03 27.09
CA THR A 614 24.33 -24.60 25.95
C THR A 614 23.53 -23.71 24.99
N VAL A 615 24.12 -22.58 24.59
CA VAL A 615 23.67 -21.78 23.44
C VAL A 615 24.36 -22.29 22.19
N ILE A 616 23.56 -22.73 21.24
CA ILE A 616 24.02 -23.18 19.93
C ILE A 616 23.88 -22.04 18.95
N TYR A 617 24.85 -21.90 18.04
CA TYR A 617 24.69 -20.97 16.93
C TYR A 617 25.08 -21.56 15.59
N ASP A 618 24.26 -21.26 14.58
CA ASP A 618 24.35 -21.72 13.20
C ASP A 618 24.22 -20.54 12.23
N MET A 619 25.36 -20.10 11.70
CA MET A 619 25.41 -18.99 10.75
C MET A 619 25.48 -19.46 9.29
N ASN A 620 24.99 -20.68 9.01
CA ASN A 620 24.94 -21.19 7.65
C ASN A 620 23.68 -20.68 6.93
N ALA A 621 23.90 -20.03 5.77
CA ALA A 621 22.85 -19.66 4.84
C ALA A 621 23.37 -19.75 3.41
N THR A 622 22.62 -20.44 2.54
CA THR A 622 23.00 -20.61 1.13
C THR A 622 22.36 -19.56 0.21
N SER A 623 21.18 -19.08 0.55
CA SER A 623 20.35 -18.23 -0.32
C SER A 623 20.41 -16.74 -0.01
N ASN A 624 21.01 -16.34 1.12
CA ASN A 624 20.98 -14.97 1.61
C ASN A 624 22.39 -14.42 1.85
N ASP A 625 22.63 -13.22 1.32
CA ASP A 625 23.82 -12.41 1.61
C ASP A 625 23.57 -11.58 2.87
N TYR A 626 24.45 -11.74 3.85
CA TYR A 626 24.48 -10.94 5.07
C TYR A 626 25.84 -10.24 5.16
N SER A 627 25.85 -9.00 5.66
CA SER A 627 27.10 -8.31 5.98
C SER A 627 27.67 -8.82 7.30
N ASP A 628 28.98 -9.07 7.36
CA ASP A 628 29.64 -9.66 8.54
C ASP A 628 29.51 -8.77 9.79
N PHE A 629 29.58 -7.45 9.60
CA PHE A 629 29.40 -6.47 10.67
C PHE A 629 28.01 -6.55 11.30
N PHE A 630 26.98 -6.79 10.49
CA PHE A 630 25.62 -6.93 10.97
C PHE A 630 25.42 -8.20 11.78
N ILE A 631 25.82 -9.35 11.22
CA ILE A 631 25.70 -10.62 11.92
C ILE A 631 26.32 -10.46 13.31
N LEU A 632 27.49 -9.82 13.39
CA LEU A 632 28.20 -9.60 14.64
C LEU A 632 27.41 -8.75 15.65
N SER A 633 26.83 -7.62 15.26
CA SER A 633 26.14 -6.74 16.21
C SER A 633 24.88 -7.38 16.80
N SER A 634 24.06 -8.03 15.97
CA SER A 634 22.87 -8.74 16.42
C SER A 634 23.23 -9.97 17.24
N PHE A 635 24.23 -10.72 16.79
CA PHE A 635 24.72 -11.87 17.51
C PHE A 635 25.18 -11.50 18.92
N ILE A 636 26.02 -10.47 19.09
CA ILE A 636 26.48 -10.01 20.41
C ILE A 636 25.29 -9.63 21.31
N LYS A 637 24.30 -8.92 20.76
CA LYS A 637 23.10 -8.51 21.50
C LYS A 637 22.30 -9.72 22.01
N ILE A 638 22.10 -10.74 21.19
CA ILE A 638 21.37 -11.96 21.57
C ILE A 638 22.21 -12.78 22.56
N PHE A 639 23.49 -12.92 22.28
CA PHE A 639 24.44 -13.69 23.07
C PHE A 639 24.55 -13.20 24.53
N ASN A 640 24.50 -11.88 24.73
CA ASN A 640 24.53 -11.26 26.06
C ASN A 640 23.27 -11.53 26.91
N GLN A 641 22.19 -12.05 26.32
CA GLN A 641 20.99 -12.45 27.06
C GLN A 641 21.16 -13.79 27.80
N TYR A 642 22.24 -14.54 27.51
CA TYR A 642 22.50 -15.86 28.07
C TYR A 642 23.83 -15.91 28.86
N PRO A 643 23.96 -15.14 29.96
CA PRO A 643 25.13 -15.21 30.82
C PRO A 643 25.24 -16.61 31.48
N GLY A 644 26.45 -17.13 31.60
CA GLY A 644 26.71 -18.42 32.26
C GLY A 644 26.36 -19.69 31.45
N CYS A 645 25.87 -19.55 30.22
CA CYS A 645 25.69 -20.69 29.31
C CYS A 645 27.00 -21.01 28.55
N GLU A 646 27.24 -22.29 28.27
CA GLU A 646 28.26 -22.72 27.29
C GLU A 646 27.85 -22.25 25.90
N LYS A 647 28.81 -21.94 25.02
CA LYS A 647 28.51 -21.53 23.64
C LYS A 647 29.26 -22.39 22.65
N LYS A 648 28.52 -23.01 21.74
CA LYS A 648 29.08 -23.94 20.75
C LYS A 648 28.59 -23.60 19.35
N LYS A 649 29.53 -23.60 18.41
CA LYS A 649 29.26 -23.42 16.99
C LYS A 649 28.84 -24.71 16.34
N ILE A 650 27.87 -24.68 15.43
CA ILE A 650 27.62 -25.79 14.52
C ILE A 650 28.61 -25.79 13.36
N ILE A 651 29.25 -26.93 13.14
CA ILE A 651 30.05 -27.21 11.94
C ILE A 651 29.40 -28.39 11.21
N PRO A 652 28.72 -28.15 10.07
CA PRO A 652 28.16 -29.25 9.29
C PRO A 652 29.29 -30.02 8.60
N THR A 653 29.33 -31.35 8.78
CA THR A 653 30.41 -32.20 8.27
C THR A 653 30.28 -32.50 6.77
N SER A 654 29.11 -32.28 6.18
CA SER A 654 28.76 -32.69 4.81
C SER A 654 28.03 -31.63 3.97
N LEU A 655 28.17 -30.34 4.29
CA LEU A 655 27.57 -29.25 3.50
C LEU A 655 28.65 -28.44 2.75
N PRO A 656 28.66 -28.42 1.40
CA PRO A 656 29.79 -27.87 0.62
C PRO A 656 30.02 -26.35 0.68
N ASN A 657 29.13 -25.56 1.28
CA ASN A 657 29.15 -24.10 1.17
C ASN A 657 28.83 -23.41 2.49
N VAL A 658 29.73 -23.53 3.46
CA VAL A 658 29.69 -22.78 4.72
C VAL A 658 30.45 -21.48 4.53
N ARG A 659 29.79 -20.33 4.73
CA ARG A 659 30.52 -19.05 4.88
C ARG A 659 31.42 -19.13 6.11
N ALA A 660 32.65 -18.66 5.97
CA ALA A 660 33.59 -18.55 7.08
C ALA A 660 33.01 -17.60 8.13
N THR A 661 32.40 -18.18 9.15
CA THR A 661 31.91 -17.43 10.32
C THR A 661 33.12 -16.86 11.05
N PRO A 662 33.09 -15.60 11.50
CA PRO A 662 34.19 -15.05 12.26
C PRO A 662 34.48 -15.89 13.52
N SER A 663 35.76 -16.15 13.76
CA SER A 663 36.31 -17.14 14.69
C SER A 663 36.28 -16.68 16.15
N PHE A 664 35.10 -16.32 16.66
CA PHE A 664 34.97 -15.76 18.01
C PHE A 664 35.04 -16.80 19.14
N PHE A 665 34.85 -18.09 18.84
CA PHE A 665 34.82 -19.15 19.85
C PHE A 665 35.55 -20.41 19.38
N THR A 666 36.15 -21.11 20.34
CA THR A 666 37.01 -22.27 20.10
C THR A 666 36.26 -23.60 20.09
N GLU A 667 35.07 -23.68 20.68
CA GLU A 667 34.31 -24.93 20.79
C GLU A 667 33.26 -25.07 19.68
N SER A 668 33.24 -26.26 19.08
CA SER A 668 32.35 -26.60 17.98
C SER A 668 31.73 -27.96 18.17
N ILE A 669 30.53 -28.13 17.62
CA ILE A 669 29.84 -29.41 17.51
C ILE A 669 29.78 -29.73 16.02
N HIS A 670 30.31 -30.90 15.67
CA HIS A 670 30.19 -31.44 14.33
C HIS A 670 28.82 -32.09 14.19
N VAL A 671 28.09 -31.71 13.15
CA VAL A 671 26.78 -32.29 12.83
C VAL A 671 26.94 -33.17 11.61
N HIS A 672 26.54 -34.42 11.72
CA HIS A 672 26.69 -35.43 10.67
C HIS A 672 25.42 -35.59 9.82
N ASN A 673 24.24 -35.31 10.39
CA ASN A 673 22.98 -35.39 9.66
C ASN A 673 21.87 -34.52 10.30
N LEU A 674 20.75 -34.34 9.58
CA LEU A 674 19.61 -33.54 10.05
C LEU A 674 18.89 -34.12 11.29
N PHE A 675 18.96 -35.43 11.55
CA PHE A 675 18.34 -36.05 12.73
C PHE A 675 19.10 -35.67 14.00
N GLU A 676 20.43 -35.82 13.97
CA GLU A 676 21.32 -35.33 15.01
C GLU A 676 21.16 -33.82 15.21
N TYR A 677 20.95 -33.07 14.12
CA TYR A 677 20.71 -31.63 14.25
C TYR A 677 19.41 -31.32 15.01
N CYS A 678 18.33 -32.08 14.75
CA CYS A 678 17.10 -31.95 15.51
C CYS A 678 17.30 -32.28 16.99
N ASP A 679 18.08 -33.33 17.30
CA ASP A 679 18.43 -33.69 18.68
C ASP A 679 19.18 -32.54 19.37
N ILE A 680 20.13 -31.89 18.68
CA ILE A 680 20.88 -30.74 19.19
C ILE A 680 19.95 -29.54 19.44
N ILE A 681 19.10 -29.17 18.47
CA ILE A 681 18.15 -28.07 18.62
C ILE A 681 17.22 -28.33 19.81
N TYR A 682 16.63 -29.52 19.89
CA TYR A 682 15.74 -29.90 20.98
C TYR A 682 16.43 -29.92 22.36
N SER A 683 17.74 -30.13 22.37
CA SER A 683 18.51 -30.31 23.59
C SER A 683 19.06 -29.01 24.16
N CYS A 684 19.32 -28.01 23.32
CA CYS A 684 19.98 -26.79 23.72
C CYS A 684 19.11 -25.85 24.58
N LYS A 685 19.76 -24.86 25.21
CA LYS A 685 19.07 -23.78 25.91
C LYS A 685 18.49 -22.76 24.93
N ALA A 686 19.30 -22.37 23.94
CA ALA A 686 18.91 -21.45 22.88
C ALA A 686 19.63 -21.77 21.57
N LEU A 687 18.99 -21.48 20.45
CA LEU A 687 19.57 -21.51 19.10
C LEU A 687 19.58 -20.10 18.53
N ILE A 688 20.74 -19.66 18.03
CA ILE A 688 20.89 -18.41 17.28
C ILE A 688 21.24 -18.76 15.84
N CYS A 689 20.42 -18.37 14.87
CA CYS A 689 20.64 -18.69 13.47
C CYS A 689 20.33 -17.53 12.53
N LEU A 690 20.71 -17.68 11.26
CA LEU A 690 20.26 -16.79 10.19
C LEU A 690 18.86 -17.18 9.72
N HIS A 691 18.14 -16.23 9.09
CA HIS A 691 16.87 -16.52 8.43
C HIS A 691 17.09 -17.47 7.23
N SER A 692 17.00 -18.77 7.50
CA SER A 692 17.31 -19.87 6.59
C SER A 692 16.42 -21.09 6.89
N GLY A 693 16.63 -22.20 6.18
CA GLY A 693 15.98 -23.48 6.49
C GLY A 693 16.20 -23.97 7.92
N THR A 694 17.26 -23.51 8.60
CA THR A 694 17.49 -23.78 10.03
C THR A 694 16.39 -23.18 10.90
N ALA A 695 16.00 -21.92 10.65
CA ALA A 695 14.94 -21.26 11.43
C ALA A 695 13.59 -21.99 11.28
N VAL A 696 13.28 -22.46 10.06
CA VAL A 696 12.07 -23.24 9.76
C VAL A 696 12.08 -24.59 10.49
N LEU A 697 13.20 -25.33 10.43
CA LEU A 697 13.35 -26.59 11.16
C LEU A 697 13.26 -26.38 12.67
N ALA A 698 13.88 -25.32 13.20
CA ALA A 698 13.85 -25.01 14.61
C ALA A 698 12.44 -24.70 15.11
N SER A 699 11.63 -23.97 14.33
CA SER A 699 10.20 -23.78 14.61
C SER A 699 9.45 -25.12 14.67
N ALA A 700 9.73 -26.03 13.72
CA ALA A 700 9.11 -27.36 13.66
C ALA A 700 9.53 -28.31 14.81
N VAL A 701 10.77 -28.19 15.30
CA VAL A 701 11.30 -28.94 16.45
C VAL A 701 10.77 -28.38 17.76
N LYS A 702 10.74 -27.06 17.90
CA LYS A 702 10.24 -26.39 19.10
C LYS A 702 8.74 -26.61 19.27
N ARG A 703 7.95 -26.37 18.21
CA ARG A 703 6.48 -26.33 18.27
C ARG A 703 6.00 -25.48 19.44
N ASP A 704 5.28 -26.09 20.38
CA ASP A 704 4.74 -25.49 21.60
C ASP A 704 5.65 -25.67 22.83
N ASN A 705 6.83 -26.28 22.67
CA ASN A 705 7.78 -26.40 23.77
C ASN A 705 8.30 -25.02 24.18
N LEU A 706 8.39 -24.79 25.49
CA LEU A 706 8.95 -23.55 26.04
C LEU A 706 10.44 -23.39 25.73
N THR A 707 11.17 -24.49 25.53
CA THR A 707 12.60 -24.51 25.21
C THR A 707 12.87 -25.40 24.00
N PRO A 708 13.91 -25.10 23.20
CA PRO A 708 14.85 -23.97 23.31
C PRO A 708 14.24 -22.60 22.94
N ASP A 709 14.91 -21.52 23.35
CA ASP A 709 14.69 -20.20 22.75
C ASP A 709 15.27 -20.19 21.33
N ILE A 710 14.50 -19.74 20.34
CA ILE A 710 14.96 -19.68 18.94
C ILE A 710 15.07 -18.23 18.52
N HIS A 711 16.25 -17.84 18.06
CA HIS A 711 16.56 -16.51 17.57
C HIS A 711 17.01 -16.58 16.12
N SER A 712 16.38 -15.78 15.26
CA SER A 712 16.69 -15.70 13.84
C SER A 712 17.07 -14.27 13.45
N ILE A 713 18.24 -14.10 12.83
CA ILE A 713 18.73 -12.80 12.33
C ILE A 713 18.27 -12.61 10.88
N HIS A 714 17.58 -11.49 10.58
CA HIS A 714 16.95 -11.21 9.30
C HIS A 714 17.46 -9.89 8.68
N ASN A 715 17.70 -9.89 7.36
CA ASN A 715 18.09 -8.68 6.61
C ASN A 715 16.83 -7.96 6.09
N GLN A 716 16.52 -6.69 6.45
CA GLN A 716 15.30 -6.01 5.92
C GLN A 716 15.44 -5.55 4.47
N GLU A 717 16.65 -5.38 3.94
CA GLU A 717 16.82 -4.91 2.55
C GLU A 717 16.27 -5.92 1.53
N LYS A 718 16.15 -7.18 1.92
CA LYS A 718 15.44 -8.23 1.20
C LYS A 718 14.15 -8.63 1.94
N ARG A 719 13.36 -7.64 2.37
CA ARG A 719 11.95 -7.86 2.67
C ARG A 719 11.31 -8.40 1.40
N ASP A 720 11.28 -9.72 1.26
CA ASP A 720 10.04 -10.32 0.82
C ASP A 720 9.05 -9.94 1.93
N PRO A 721 7.99 -9.15 1.65
CA PRO A 721 7.04 -8.71 2.68
C PRO A 721 6.33 -9.87 3.43
N GLU A 722 6.70 -11.12 3.12
CA GLU A 722 5.94 -12.35 3.34
C GLU A 722 6.83 -13.55 3.79
N GLY A 723 8.04 -13.29 4.31
CA GLY A 723 9.04 -14.34 4.67
C GLY A 723 8.58 -15.36 5.73
N PHE A 724 9.31 -16.48 5.86
CA PHE A 724 9.05 -17.62 6.77
C PHE A 724 9.11 -17.24 8.27
N LEU A 725 8.12 -16.48 8.73
CA LEU A 725 8.03 -15.98 10.10
C LEU A 725 7.10 -16.85 10.94
N PHE A 726 7.57 -17.28 12.10
CA PHE A 726 6.82 -18.09 13.06
C PHE A 726 6.80 -17.43 14.43
N ASP A 727 5.64 -17.37 15.09
CA ASP A 727 5.48 -16.71 16.40
C ASP A 727 6.27 -17.40 17.53
N ASN A 728 6.76 -18.63 17.32
CA ASN A 728 7.63 -19.34 18.24
C ASN A 728 9.14 -19.08 18.02
N VAL A 729 9.49 -18.18 17.10
CA VAL A 729 10.85 -17.74 16.78
C VAL A 729 10.96 -16.22 16.99
N THR A 730 11.99 -15.78 17.71
CA THR A 730 12.30 -14.36 17.89
C THR A 730 13.13 -13.87 16.71
N TYR A 731 12.60 -12.93 15.93
CA TYR A 731 13.28 -12.35 14.78
C TYR A 731 13.93 -11.01 15.09
N TYR A 732 15.16 -10.83 14.62
CA TYR A 732 15.90 -9.57 14.70
C TYR A 732 16.02 -9.01 13.30
N PHE A 733 15.12 -8.08 12.98
CA PHE A 733 15.10 -7.34 11.71
C PHE A 733 16.00 -6.11 11.81
N LEU A 734 16.78 -5.85 10.76
CA LEU A 734 17.54 -4.59 10.62
C LEU A 734 16.98 -3.65 9.61
#